data_AF-A0A077Z158-F1
#
_entry.id   AF-A0A077Z158-F1
#
_cell.length_a   1.000
_cell.length_b   1.000
_cell.length_c   1.000
_cell.angle_alpha   90.00
_cell.angle_beta   90.00
_cell.angle_gamma   90.00
#
_symmetry.space_group_name_H-M   'P 1'
#
loop_
_entity.id
_entity.type
_entity.pdbx_description
1 polymer ?
#
loop_
_entity_poly.entity_id
_entity_poly.type
_entity_poly.pdbx_seq_one_letter_code
_entity_poly.pdbx_strand_id
1 'polypeptide(L)'
;MYAPALALSSVTPLNVTVSILVTGLIATFYTTLGGSNAVVWTSTLQMLLIVAGLLAVLISGCINAGGMDVVWSKGVAGLRVHFSDIRPDPRVRHSVWSVTIGGTFTILTLFTVNQMGVQRYFSMPTLKSAQTMVLLNIPLNYICTSIFFLLGLILYHTYGQCDPTMRGLTSKPDQLLPFYVADKLHYAIGLSGLFVSGLYGAGLSTLSSGFTALAVVFLEDVAKPLYRWYAKGNLSAQASSVVSKFLACLCGLLVIGLAFAVGAVKFSVIQISLSIFGIVGGPVLGTFIMGMFLPFTNTKGAIAGILIGLTFTLWLGFGAIAVGITPNMLPLSMDGCEANGTAALNISMPEWQRNRVHSTSMKDNPLVNFYELSYQYYSLIGVLVTLITGAIVSALTGCQNGNFVKPTLLSPMVRHFKMNKETYELKAEKNDEGEPAATTSALKRSLVLIDELSFGSSFDFSVSSFPSMDTGINLGGFSSVDYAIFVITLAVPAMIGIYYGCVGTGQKTSRDVLLGSSKLGVIPVALALIGTYTSAVGLLGYPSEVYHLGGMLSYYLVVYAIVFPTVAFVYLPIMYPLKLISVYEYLEMRFNIVIRRMASFIFCFEMFLYISVVLYAPALALSSVTPMSITTSTLVTGLLATFYTTLGGSNAVVWTSALQVLLVIAGAFAIIITGCLEANGIEEVWAYNVAGLRMDFSDVRIDPRVRHSIWSVVIGGTFTVICQFTTNQMGVQRYFSMASLRNAQKMILWNVPLDALCLLLLMIIGMILYHAYGECDPRMLGLTTKVDQILPFYVMNKLSHATGLPGLFVASIYGAGLSTLASGFTALAAVLLQDVVTPLHRRFAKKPLSSATSAFVSKCLACTCGLVILGLAFAVGHVQSNIIQIALSIFGTVGGPLLGVFFSGMFLPFINSLDIGIAMLGGLASTLWLALGTVIVGVVPYLLPLSTSGCHINGTRPLPNVTIPDWKRNHVFIPHGYK
;
A
#
# COMPACT_ATOMS: atom_id res chain seq x y z
N MET A 1 -14.51 -15.98 -21.29
CA MET A 1 -14.10 -16.41 -22.65
C MET A 1 -14.55 -15.42 -23.73
N TYR A 2 -15.83 -15.03 -23.76
CA TYR A 2 -16.33 -14.04 -24.74
C TYR A 2 -15.66 -12.66 -24.62
N ALA A 3 -15.53 -12.10 -23.41
CA ALA A 3 -14.95 -10.76 -23.23
C ALA A 3 -13.50 -10.61 -23.73
N PRO A 4 -12.54 -11.52 -23.42
CA PRO A 4 -11.20 -11.47 -24.02
C PRO A 4 -11.22 -11.58 -25.55
N ALA A 5 -12.07 -12.46 -26.09
CA ALA A 5 -12.19 -12.64 -27.53
C ALA A 5 -12.74 -11.38 -28.23
N LEU A 6 -13.70 -10.71 -27.60
CA LEU A 6 -14.24 -9.44 -28.06
C LEU A 6 -13.16 -8.36 -28.06
N ALA A 7 -12.37 -8.26 -26.99
CA ALA A 7 -11.26 -7.32 -26.88
C ALA A 7 -10.18 -7.55 -27.95
N LEU A 8 -9.82 -8.81 -28.23
CA LEU A 8 -8.84 -9.13 -29.27
C LEU A 8 -9.34 -8.73 -30.66
N SER A 9 -10.63 -8.98 -30.95
CA SER A 9 -11.22 -8.62 -32.24
C SER A 9 -11.31 -7.10 -32.48
N SER A 10 -11.33 -6.30 -31.42
CA SER A 10 -11.34 -4.83 -31.54
C SER A 10 -9.97 -4.23 -31.80
N VAL A 11 -8.88 -4.97 -31.56
CA VAL A 11 -7.50 -4.49 -31.73
C VAL A 11 -6.69 -5.30 -32.74
N THR A 12 -7.26 -6.36 -33.29
CA THR A 12 -6.66 -7.22 -34.31
C THR A 12 -7.71 -7.57 -35.36
N PRO A 13 -7.31 -7.93 -36.60
CA PRO A 13 -8.23 -8.42 -37.63
C PRO A 13 -8.80 -9.82 -37.33
N LEU A 14 -8.52 -10.42 -36.16
CA LEU A 14 -9.04 -11.73 -35.80
C LEU A 14 -10.54 -11.66 -35.49
N ASN A 15 -11.31 -12.53 -36.14
CA ASN A 15 -12.73 -12.70 -35.85
C ASN A 15 -12.92 -13.21 -34.40
N VAL A 16 -13.92 -12.66 -33.69
CA VAL A 16 -14.36 -13.09 -32.34
C VAL A 16 -14.49 -14.62 -32.27
N THR A 17 -15.02 -15.26 -33.31
CA THR A 17 -15.20 -16.72 -33.38
C THR A 17 -13.87 -17.47 -33.22
N VAL A 18 -12.84 -17.05 -33.95
CA VAL A 18 -11.50 -17.67 -33.89
C VAL A 18 -10.91 -17.45 -32.51
N SER A 19 -11.03 -16.25 -31.97
CA SER A 19 -10.55 -15.92 -30.62
C SER A 19 -11.22 -16.77 -29.54
N ILE A 20 -12.54 -16.99 -29.61
CA ILE A 20 -13.28 -17.86 -28.67
C ILE A 20 -12.72 -19.29 -28.73
N LEU A 21 -12.57 -19.86 -29.93
CA LEU A 21 -12.06 -21.21 -30.12
C LEU A 21 -10.64 -21.37 -29.60
N VAL A 22 -9.72 -20.49 -29.99
CA VAL A 22 -8.32 -20.55 -29.58
C VAL A 22 -8.19 -20.42 -28.06
N THR A 23 -8.85 -19.43 -27.45
CA THR A 23 -8.79 -19.22 -25.99
C THR A 23 -9.35 -20.43 -25.24
N GLY A 24 -10.49 -20.94 -25.69
CA GLY A 24 -11.15 -22.09 -25.07
C GLY A 24 -10.35 -23.37 -25.19
N LEU A 25 -9.79 -23.66 -26.37
CA LEU A 25 -8.97 -24.85 -26.61
C LEU A 25 -7.69 -24.81 -25.78
N ILE A 26 -6.99 -23.68 -25.74
CA ILE A 26 -5.78 -23.51 -24.91
C ILE A 26 -6.13 -23.70 -23.43
N ALA A 27 -7.16 -23.02 -22.93
CA ALA A 27 -7.60 -23.13 -21.54
C ALA A 27 -7.96 -24.58 -21.17
N THR A 28 -8.69 -25.26 -22.04
CA THR A 28 -9.08 -26.65 -21.85
C THR A 28 -7.84 -27.53 -21.80
N PHE A 29 -6.95 -27.42 -22.78
CA PHE A 29 -5.75 -28.26 -22.91
C PHE A 29 -4.85 -28.20 -21.67
N TYR A 30 -4.42 -27.00 -21.24
CA TYR A 30 -3.49 -26.90 -20.11
C TYR A 30 -4.13 -27.28 -18.78
N THR A 31 -5.43 -27.00 -18.59
CA THR A 31 -6.15 -27.38 -17.38
C THR A 31 -6.28 -28.90 -17.26
N THR A 32 -6.52 -29.56 -18.40
CA THR A 32 -6.65 -31.03 -18.46
C THR A 32 -5.32 -31.73 -18.15
N LEU A 33 -4.19 -31.16 -18.57
CA LEU A 33 -2.87 -31.76 -18.34
C LEU A 33 -2.29 -31.45 -16.97
N GLY A 34 -2.34 -30.19 -16.54
CA GLY A 34 -1.59 -29.70 -15.38
C GLY A 34 -2.29 -29.81 -14.03
N GLY A 35 -3.62 -29.97 -14.00
CA GLY A 35 -4.39 -29.98 -12.75
C GLY A 35 -4.28 -28.68 -11.94
N SER A 36 -4.72 -28.71 -10.68
CA SER A 36 -4.84 -27.51 -9.84
C SER A 36 -3.50 -26.80 -9.57
N ASN A 37 -2.40 -27.54 -9.41
CA ASN A 37 -1.09 -26.93 -9.14
C ASN A 37 -0.58 -26.08 -10.31
N ALA A 38 -0.69 -26.57 -11.55
CA ALA A 38 -0.32 -25.79 -12.73
C ALA A 38 -1.19 -24.54 -12.85
N VAL A 39 -2.50 -24.68 -12.60
CA VAL A 39 -3.47 -23.57 -12.64
C VAL A 39 -3.14 -22.48 -11.62
N VAL A 40 -2.67 -22.84 -10.42
CA VAL A 40 -2.26 -21.86 -9.41
C VAL A 40 -1.02 -21.09 -9.87
N TRP A 41 0.01 -21.77 -10.38
CA TRP A 41 1.23 -21.10 -10.88
C TRP A 41 0.98 -20.20 -12.09
N THR A 42 0.20 -20.67 -13.07
CA THR A 42 -0.15 -19.85 -14.24
C THR A 42 -0.96 -18.63 -13.83
N SER A 43 -1.90 -18.78 -12.87
CA SER A 43 -2.65 -17.65 -12.33
C SER A 43 -1.76 -16.61 -11.65
N THR A 44 -0.72 -17.03 -10.91
CA THR A 44 0.21 -16.12 -10.24
C THR A 44 1.00 -15.27 -11.24
N LEU A 45 1.54 -15.89 -12.29
CA LEU A 45 2.25 -15.19 -13.37
C LEU A 45 1.30 -14.27 -14.16
N GLN A 46 0.09 -14.75 -14.46
CA GLN A 46 -0.93 -13.95 -15.14
C GLN A 46 -1.34 -12.73 -14.32
N MET A 47 -1.39 -12.83 -12.99
CA MET A 47 -1.72 -11.68 -12.13
C MET A 47 -0.68 -10.56 -12.24
N LEU A 48 0.60 -10.89 -12.35
CA LEU A 48 1.66 -9.90 -12.60
C LEU A 48 1.45 -9.18 -13.94
N LEU A 49 1.12 -9.92 -15.01
CA LEU A 49 0.84 -9.34 -16.33
C LEU A 49 -0.43 -8.47 -16.32
N ILE A 50 -1.49 -8.90 -15.63
CA ILE A 50 -2.72 -8.13 -15.48
C ILE A 50 -2.42 -6.79 -14.81
N VAL A 51 -1.71 -6.80 -13.67
CA VAL A 51 -1.38 -5.58 -12.93
C VAL A 51 -0.45 -4.68 -13.74
N ALA A 52 0.58 -5.25 -14.38
CA ALA A 52 1.50 -4.49 -15.23
C ALA A 52 0.79 -3.84 -16.42
N GLY A 53 -0.06 -4.59 -17.14
CA GLY A 53 -0.81 -4.07 -18.28
C GLY A 53 -1.80 -2.98 -17.89
N LEU A 54 -2.54 -3.15 -16.78
CA LEU A 54 -3.47 -2.13 -16.30
C LEU A 54 -2.75 -0.87 -15.80
N LEU A 55 -1.63 -1.00 -15.07
CA LEU A 55 -0.84 0.15 -14.63
C LEU A 55 -0.22 0.87 -15.82
N ALA A 56 0.29 0.16 -16.82
CA ALA A 56 0.87 0.79 -18.01
C ALA A 56 -0.17 1.58 -18.81
N VAL A 57 -1.38 1.04 -18.98
CA VAL A 57 -2.50 1.77 -19.61
C VAL A 57 -2.97 2.95 -18.76
N LEU A 58 -3.03 2.81 -17.43
CA LEU A 58 -3.39 3.88 -16.51
C LEU A 58 -2.39 5.04 -16.59
N ILE A 59 -1.09 4.75 -16.50
CA ILE A 59 -0.02 5.75 -16.56
C ILE A 59 -0.02 6.45 -17.93
N SER A 60 -0.06 5.68 -19.01
CA SER A 60 -0.07 6.24 -20.37
C SER A 60 -1.33 7.07 -20.63
N GLY A 61 -2.48 6.62 -20.12
CA GLY A 61 -3.74 7.36 -20.21
C GLY A 61 -3.74 8.66 -19.40
N CYS A 62 -3.13 8.67 -18.21
CA CYS A 62 -2.96 9.90 -17.44
C CYS A 62 -2.04 10.91 -18.12
N ILE A 63 -0.95 10.46 -18.73
CA ILE A 63 -0.03 11.31 -19.49
C ILE A 63 -0.77 11.91 -20.69
N ASN A 64 -1.49 11.09 -21.46
CA ASN A 64 -2.25 11.55 -22.62
C ASN A 64 -3.39 12.53 -22.27
N ALA A 65 -4.02 12.35 -21.11
CA ALA A 65 -5.08 13.26 -20.64
C ALA A 65 -4.56 14.58 -20.04
N GLY A 66 -3.24 14.77 -19.92
CA GLY A 66 -2.62 15.97 -19.35
C GLY A 66 -2.52 15.97 -17.81
N GLY A 67 -2.73 14.82 -17.15
CA GLY A 67 -2.67 14.69 -15.70
C GLY A 67 -3.91 14.05 -15.08
N MET A 68 -3.75 13.45 -13.89
CA MET A 68 -4.86 12.80 -13.17
C MET A 68 -5.87 13.81 -12.61
N ASP A 69 -5.41 15.01 -12.26
CA ASP A 69 -6.23 16.14 -11.81
C ASP A 69 -7.22 16.61 -12.88
N VAL A 70 -6.78 16.67 -14.14
CA VAL A 70 -7.65 16.99 -15.29
C VAL A 70 -8.69 15.90 -15.51
N VAL A 71 -8.30 14.63 -15.40
CA VAL A 71 -9.22 13.49 -15.49
C VAL A 71 -10.25 13.52 -14.37
N TRP A 72 -9.81 13.77 -13.14
CA TRP A 72 -10.69 13.81 -11.96
C TRP A 72 -11.70 14.95 -12.03
N SER A 73 -11.24 16.17 -12.33
CA SER A 73 -12.11 17.35 -12.43
C SER A 73 -13.19 17.19 -13.51
N LYS A 74 -12.84 16.65 -14.68
CA LYS A 74 -13.80 16.34 -15.75
C LYS A 74 -14.78 15.23 -15.34
N GLY A 75 -14.32 14.24 -14.57
CA GLY A 75 -15.16 13.21 -13.96
C GLY A 75 -16.18 13.76 -12.97
N VAL A 76 -15.77 14.73 -12.14
CA VAL A 76 -16.66 15.45 -11.20
C VAL A 76 -17.69 16.29 -11.97
N ALA A 77 -17.25 17.07 -12.96
CA ALA A 77 -18.14 17.88 -13.80
C ALA A 77 -19.17 17.00 -14.55
N GLY A 78 -18.76 15.80 -14.93
CA GLY A 78 -19.65 14.81 -15.52
C GLY A 78 -20.56 14.09 -14.53
N LEU A 79 -20.51 14.28 -13.21
CA LEU A 79 -21.26 13.47 -12.23
C LEU A 79 -20.85 11.97 -12.21
N ARG A 80 -19.60 11.63 -12.56
CA ARG A 80 -19.08 10.25 -12.53
C ARG A 80 -18.41 9.93 -11.20
N VAL A 81 -17.98 10.97 -10.48
CA VAL A 81 -17.39 10.88 -9.15
C VAL A 81 -18.47 11.27 -8.12
N HIS A 82 -19.50 10.44 -7.98
CA HIS A 82 -20.61 10.67 -7.05
C HIS A 82 -20.78 9.48 -6.10
N PHE A 83 -20.09 9.54 -4.95
CA PHE A 83 -20.06 8.44 -3.96
C PHE A 83 -21.28 8.42 -3.02
N SER A 84 -22.07 9.49 -2.99
CA SER A 84 -23.06 9.79 -1.96
C SER A 84 -24.52 9.53 -2.37
N ASP A 85 -24.79 8.57 -3.26
CA ASP A 85 -26.17 8.14 -3.53
C ASP A 85 -26.69 7.22 -2.41
N ILE A 86 -27.19 7.83 -1.33
CA ILE A 86 -27.67 7.16 -0.10
C ILE A 86 -29.17 6.83 -0.20
N ARG A 87 -29.80 6.96 -1.38
CA ARG A 87 -31.24 6.66 -1.52
C ARG A 87 -31.52 5.20 -1.14
N PRO A 88 -32.47 4.94 -0.22
CA PRO A 88 -32.80 3.58 0.22
C PRO A 88 -33.67 2.80 -0.78
N ASP A 89 -33.82 3.29 -2.02
CA ASP A 89 -34.59 2.60 -3.06
C ASP A 89 -33.79 1.42 -3.65
N PRO A 90 -34.26 0.16 -3.49
CA PRO A 90 -33.55 -1.02 -3.98
C PRO A 90 -33.54 -1.16 -5.50
N ARG A 91 -34.34 -0.37 -6.23
CA ARG A 91 -34.38 -0.31 -7.70
C ARG A 91 -33.20 0.49 -8.27
N VAL A 92 -32.53 1.29 -7.45
CA VAL A 92 -31.32 2.00 -7.87
C VAL A 92 -30.19 0.98 -8.09
N ARG A 93 -29.71 0.88 -9.34
CA ARG A 93 -28.69 -0.10 -9.76
C ARG A 93 -27.49 -0.13 -8.81
N HIS A 94 -26.90 1.03 -8.51
CA HIS A 94 -25.76 1.18 -7.59
C HIS A 94 -26.02 2.37 -6.64
N SER A 95 -26.53 2.08 -5.44
CA SER A 95 -26.59 3.01 -4.32
C SER A 95 -25.64 2.54 -3.22
N VAL A 96 -25.37 3.38 -2.22
CA VAL A 96 -24.58 2.98 -1.05
C VAL A 96 -25.14 1.70 -0.45
N TRP A 97 -26.46 1.56 -0.34
CA TRP A 97 -27.14 0.38 0.19
C TRP A 97 -27.05 -0.84 -0.72
N SER A 98 -27.27 -0.68 -2.03
CA SER A 98 -27.23 -1.83 -2.95
C SER A 98 -25.82 -2.41 -3.07
N VAL A 99 -24.81 -1.56 -3.02
CA VAL A 99 -23.40 -1.98 -3.08
C VAL A 99 -22.91 -2.53 -1.74
N THR A 100 -23.22 -1.88 -0.60
CA THR A 100 -22.77 -2.38 0.71
C THR A 100 -23.50 -3.64 1.13
N ILE A 101 -24.84 -3.65 1.13
CA ILE A 101 -25.62 -4.81 1.58
C ILE A 101 -25.67 -5.88 0.48
N GLY A 102 -26.19 -5.53 -0.70
CA GLY A 102 -26.32 -6.48 -1.82
C GLY A 102 -24.96 -7.00 -2.29
N GLY A 103 -23.99 -6.09 -2.44
CA GLY A 103 -22.62 -6.46 -2.81
C GLY A 103 -21.93 -7.35 -1.76
N THR A 104 -22.21 -7.18 -0.47
CA THR A 104 -21.68 -8.09 0.57
C THR A 104 -22.14 -9.52 0.34
N PHE A 105 -23.43 -9.77 0.11
CA PHE A 105 -23.93 -11.13 -0.14
C PHE A 105 -23.46 -11.70 -1.48
N THR A 106 -23.30 -10.85 -2.50
CA THR A 106 -22.72 -11.24 -3.79
C THR A 106 -21.26 -11.68 -3.63
N ILE A 107 -20.46 -10.92 -2.88
CA ILE A 107 -19.06 -11.27 -2.57
C ILE A 107 -18.99 -12.50 -1.65
N LEU A 108 -19.85 -12.61 -0.63
CA LEU A 108 -19.90 -13.78 0.25
C LEU A 108 -20.13 -15.04 -0.57
N THR A 109 -21.08 -15.00 -1.51
CA THR A 109 -21.36 -16.09 -2.44
C THR A 109 -20.11 -16.50 -3.22
N LEU A 110 -19.39 -15.50 -3.76
CA LEU A 110 -18.16 -15.70 -4.55
C LEU A 110 -16.98 -16.27 -3.74
N PHE A 111 -16.85 -15.91 -2.47
CA PHE A 111 -15.71 -16.32 -1.64
C PHE A 111 -16.00 -17.51 -0.72
N THR A 112 -17.25 -17.84 -0.38
CA THR A 112 -17.54 -18.87 0.63
C THR A 112 -18.05 -20.18 0.04
N VAL A 113 -18.95 -20.13 -0.95
CA VAL A 113 -19.61 -21.32 -1.50
C VAL A 113 -19.19 -21.64 -2.93
N ASN A 114 -18.51 -20.71 -3.60
CA ASN A 114 -17.99 -20.96 -4.94
C ASN A 114 -16.78 -21.90 -4.87
N GLN A 115 -16.89 -23.04 -5.54
CA GLN A 115 -15.85 -24.07 -5.56
C GLN A 115 -14.48 -23.57 -6.06
N MET A 116 -14.45 -22.56 -6.95
CA MET A 116 -13.19 -21.98 -7.41
C MET A 116 -12.35 -21.37 -6.28
N GLY A 117 -13.00 -20.77 -5.28
CA GLY A 117 -12.36 -20.22 -4.08
C GLY A 117 -12.10 -21.30 -3.05
N VAL A 118 -13.10 -22.15 -2.79
CA VAL A 118 -13.03 -23.22 -1.77
C VAL A 118 -11.86 -24.18 -2.02
N GLN A 119 -11.63 -24.58 -3.28
CA GLN A 119 -10.48 -25.45 -3.61
C GLN A 119 -9.13 -24.80 -3.26
N ARG A 120 -9.02 -23.46 -3.39
CA ARG A 120 -7.78 -22.74 -3.07
C ARG A 120 -7.56 -22.67 -1.57
N TYR A 121 -8.62 -22.58 -0.76
CA TYR A 121 -8.51 -22.66 0.70
C TYR A 121 -7.99 -24.02 1.15
N PHE A 122 -8.51 -25.11 0.57
CA PHE A 122 -8.07 -26.47 0.89
C PHE A 122 -6.67 -26.81 0.37
N SER A 123 -6.15 -26.02 -0.57
CA SER A 123 -4.76 -26.15 -1.03
C SER A 123 -3.74 -25.58 -0.03
N MET A 124 -4.21 -24.89 1.02
CA MET A 124 -3.33 -24.30 2.03
C MET A 124 -2.98 -25.33 3.12
N PRO A 125 -1.72 -25.34 3.61
CA PRO A 125 -1.26 -26.34 4.57
C PRO A 125 -1.91 -26.22 5.95
N THR A 126 -2.41 -25.02 6.30
CA THR A 126 -3.05 -24.78 7.60
C THR A 126 -4.22 -23.82 7.43
N LEU A 127 -5.20 -23.92 8.35
CA LEU A 127 -6.31 -22.97 8.45
C LEU A 127 -5.81 -21.52 8.55
N LYS A 128 -4.71 -21.30 9.27
CA LYS A 128 -4.14 -19.95 9.46
C LYS A 128 -3.57 -19.40 8.16
N SER A 129 -2.94 -20.25 7.34
CA SER A 129 -2.49 -19.88 5.99
C SER A 129 -3.66 -19.55 5.06
N ALA A 130 -4.75 -20.33 5.12
CA ALA A 130 -5.98 -20.02 4.37
C ALA A 130 -6.62 -18.69 4.81
N GLN A 131 -6.71 -18.43 6.12
CA GLN A 131 -7.19 -17.15 6.66
C GLN A 131 -6.31 -15.98 6.21
N THR A 132 -4.98 -16.15 6.23
CA THR A 132 -4.04 -15.12 5.78
C THR A 132 -4.20 -14.84 4.28
N MET A 133 -4.42 -15.88 3.47
CA MET A 133 -4.68 -15.75 2.03
C MET A 133 -5.98 -14.97 1.75
N VAL A 134 -7.04 -15.21 2.51
CA VAL A 134 -8.31 -14.46 2.38
C VAL A 134 -8.11 -13.00 2.80
N LEU A 135 -7.39 -12.75 3.91
CA LEU A 135 -7.11 -11.39 4.37
C LEU A 135 -6.22 -10.59 3.40
N LEU A 136 -5.24 -11.23 2.76
CA LEU A 136 -4.39 -10.61 1.73
C LEU A 136 -5.17 -10.18 0.48
N ASN A 137 -6.32 -10.82 0.18
CA ASN A 137 -7.17 -10.39 -0.93
C ASN A 137 -7.81 -9.02 -0.71
N ILE A 138 -7.94 -8.54 0.53
CA ILE A 138 -8.56 -7.25 0.84
C ILE A 138 -7.78 -6.08 0.21
N PRO A 139 -6.48 -5.86 0.53
CA PRO A 139 -5.72 -4.78 -0.08
C PRO A 139 -5.54 -4.96 -1.60
N LEU A 140 -5.35 -6.20 -2.06
CA LEU A 140 -5.21 -6.50 -3.49
C LEU A 140 -6.45 -6.12 -4.29
N ASN A 141 -7.65 -6.47 -3.81
CA ASN A 141 -8.89 -6.05 -4.47
C ASN A 141 -9.09 -4.54 -4.44
N TYR A 142 -8.71 -3.86 -3.35
CA TYR A 142 -8.78 -2.40 -3.28
C TYR A 142 -7.92 -1.73 -4.36
N ILE A 143 -6.69 -2.21 -4.55
CA ILE A 143 -5.77 -1.72 -5.58
C ILE A 143 -6.37 -1.95 -6.98
N CYS A 144 -6.77 -3.18 -7.30
CA CYS A 144 -7.33 -3.51 -8.62
C CYS A 144 -8.61 -2.71 -8.91
N THR A 145 -9.53 -2.60 -7.95
CA THR A 145 -10.79 -1.86 -8.13
C THR A 145 -10.54 -0.37 -8.33
N SER A 146 -9.54 0.20 -7.63
CA SER A 146 -9.14 1.60 -7.81
C SER A 146 -8.59 1.85 -9.22
N ILE A 147 -7.75 0.94 -9.74
CA ILE A 147 -7.23 1.04 -11.11
C ILE A 147 -8.37 0.99 -12.14
N PHE A 148 -9.35 0.08 -11.97
CA PHE A 148 -10.51 0.01 -12.87
C PHE A 148 -11.36 1.28 -12.85
N PHE A 149 -11.58 1.85 -11.66
CA PHE A 149 -12.31 3.11 -11.52
C PHE A 149 -11.61 4.26 -12.25
N LEU A 150 -10.30 4.41 -12.06
CA LEU A 150 -9.51 5.47 -12.70
C LEU A 150 -9.45 5.31 -14.22
N LEU A 151 -9.30 4.08 -14.73
CA LEU A 151 -9.39 3.79 -16.17
C LEU A 151 -10.76 4.19 -16.74
N GLY A 152 -11.84 3.97 -16.00
CA GLY A 152 -13.19 4.44 -16.37
C GLY A 152 -13.29 5.95 -16.50
N LEU A 153 -12.63 6.72 -15.63
CA LEU A 153 -12.58 8.17 -15.72
C LEU A 153 -11.76 8.66 -16.93
N ILE A 154 -10.65 8.00 -17.25
CA ILE A 154 -9.84 8.31 -18.45
C ILE A 154 -10.65 8.11 -19.73
N LEU A 155 -11.43 7.02 -19.81
CA LEU A 155 -12.33 6.79 -20.94
C LEU A 155 -13.37 7.91 -21.07
N TYR A 156 -13.99 8.32 -19.96
CA TYR A 156 -14.95 9.42 -19.98
C TYR A 156 -14.32 10.77 -20.34
N HIS A 157 -13.11 11.04 -19.86
CA HIS A 157 -12.38 12.26 -20.24
C HIS A 157 -12.17 12.34 -21.75
N THR A 158 -11.83 11.21 -22.37
CA THR A 158 -11.50 11.09 -23.81
C THR A 158 -12.74 11.07 -24.69
N TYR A 159 -13.76 10.28 -24.33
CA TYR A 159 -14.90 9.99 -25.19
C TYR A 159 -16.23 10.58 -24.70
N GLY A 160 -16.26 11.30 -23.58
CA GLY A 160 -17.51 11.80 -22.98
C GLY A 160 -18.33 12.73 -23.89
N GLN A 161 -17.68 13.47 -24.79
CA GLN A 161 -18.31 14.36 -25.78
C GLN A 161 -18.35 13.80 -27.21
N CYS A 162 -17.66 12.69 -27.46
CA CYS A 162 -17.71 12.00 -28.74
C CYS A 162 -17.61 10.50 -28.50
N ASP A 163 -18.77 9.89 -28.19
CA ASP A 163 -18.83 8.48 -27.84
C ASP A 163 -18.66 7.56 -29.08
N PRO A 164 -17.65 6.65 -29.09
CA PRO A 164 -17.41 5.74 -30.21
C PRO A 164 -18.56 4.75 -30.44
N THR A 165 -19.30 4.39 -29.39
CA THR A 165 -20.41 3.43 -29.48
C THR A 165 -21.62 4.10 -30.13
N MET A 166 -21.90 5.37 -29.82
CA MET A 166 -22.94 6.16 -30.48
C MET A 166 -22.62 6.44 -31.95
N ARG A 167 -21.34 6.56 -32.33
CA ARG A 167 -20.91 6.63 -33.73
C ARG A 167 -20.94 5.28 -34.48
N GLY A 168 -21.17 4.17 -33.79
CA GLY A 168 -21.12 2.83 -34.39
C GLY A 168 -19.70 2.31 -34.66
N LEU A 169 -18.66 2.96 -34.11
CA LEU A 169 -17.27 2.47 -34.20
C LEU A 169 -17.03 1.25 -33.29
N THR A 170 -17.81 1.15 -32.21
CA THR A 170 -17.84 -0.01 -31.33
C THR A 170 -19.27 -0.54 -31.23
N SER A 171 -19.42 -1.85 -31.17
CA SER A 171 -20.73 -2.52 -31.16
C SER A 171 -21.27 -2.77 -29.75
N LYS A 172 -20.38 -2.88 -28.75
CA LYS A 172 -20.76 -3.03 -27.33
C LYS A 172 -19.92 -2.09 -26.46
N PRO A 173 -20.47 -1.58 -25.34
CA PRO A 173 -19.73 -0.73 -24.39
C PRO A 173 -18.48 -1.42 -23.83
N ASP A 174 -18.49 -2.75 -23.74
CA ASP A 174 -17.36 -3.53 -23.23
C ASP A 174 -16.12 -3.47 -24.16
N GLN A 175 -16.25 -2.95 -25.40
CA GLN A 175 -15.14 -2.72 -26.35
C GLN A 175 -14.43 -1.38 -26.17
N LEU A 176 -14.97 -0.46 -25.35
CA LEU A 176 -14.45 0.91 -25.27
C LEU A 176 -12.99 0.97 -24.81
N LEU A 177 -12.62 0.15 -23.82
CA LEU A 177 -11.25 0.14 -23.29
C LEU A 177 -10.23 -0.45 -24.28
N PRO A 178 -10.47 -1.62 -24.90
CA PRO A 178 -9.63 -2.08 -26.00
C PRO A 178 -9.53 -1.08 -27.15
N PHE A 179 -10.66 -0.47 -27.53
CA PHE A 179 -10.70 0.56 -28.57
C PHE A 179 -9.85 1.77 -28.19
N TYR A 180 -9.91 2.24 -26.95
CA TYR A 180 -9.09 3.33 -26.43
C TYR A 180 -7.59 3.04 -26.54
N VAL A 181 -7.17 1.83 -26.17
CA VAL A 181 -5.77 1.42 -26.24
C VAL A 181 -5.28 1.42 -27.69
N ALA A 182 -6.12 1.00 -28.65
CA ALA A 182 -5.78 1.00 -30.07
C ALA A 182 -5.88 2.39 -30.74
N ASP A 183 -6.84 3.23 -30.35
CA ASP A 183 -7.05 4.58 -30.91
C ASP A 183 -6.04 5.58 -30.33
N LYS A 184 -5.97 5.71 -29.01
CA LYS A 184 -5.23 6.79 -28.35
C LYS A 184 -3.84 6.42 -27.85
N LEU A 185 -3.58 5.14 -27.58
CA LEU A 185 -2.31 4.70 -26.99
C LEU A 185 -1.43 3.90 -27.95
N HIS A 186 -1.72 3.96 -29.26
CA HIS A 186 -0.94 3.24 -30.27
C HIS A 186 0.52 3.71 -30.39
N TYR A 187 0.84 4.93 -29.92
CA TYR A 187 2.20 5.46 -29.91
C TYR A 187 3.13 4.69 -28.95
N ALA A 188 2.57 4.05 -27.91
CA ALA A 188 3.34 3.30 -26.93
C ALA A 188 3.58 1.87 -27.45
N ILE A 189 4.68 1.69 -28.18
CA ILE A 189 5.06 0.40 -28.80
C ILE A 189 5.05 -0.72 -27.74
N GLY A 190 4.26 -1.76 -27.98
CA GLY A 190 4.11 -2.93 -27.10
C GLY A 190 3.01 -2.82 -26.03
N LEU A 191 2.48 -1.62 -25.75
CA LEU A 191 1.47 -1.42 -24.70
C LEU A 191 0.16 -2.15 -25.02
N SER A 192 -0.30 -2.09 -26.26
CA SER A 192 -1.48 -2.82 -26.73
C SER A 192 -1.32 -4.34 -26.55
N GLY A 193 -0.15 -4.88 -26.87
CA GLY A 193 0.21 -6.28 -26.62
C GLY A 193 0.20 -6.64 -25.13
N LEU A 194 0.79 -5.80 -24.28
CA LEU A 194 0.81 -6.00 -22.83
C LEU A 194 -0.60 -5.95 -22.22
N PHE A 195 -1.44 -5.01 -22.66
CA PHE A 195 -2.82 -4.89 -22.22
C PHE A 195 -3.65 -6.12 -22.63
N VAL A 196 -3.58 -6.52 -23.90
CA VAL A 196 -4.30 -7.69 -24.42
C VAL A 196 -3.86 -8.98 -23.72
N SER A 197 -2.55 -9.15 -23.46
CA SER A 197 -2.04 -10.30 -22.73
C SER A 197 -2.48 -10.32 -21.26
N GLY A 198 -2.57 -9.16 -20.59
CA GLY A 198 -3.23 -9.04 -19.30
C GLY A 198 -4.71 -9.47 -19.34
N LEU A 199 -5.47 -9.01 -20.34
CA LEU A 199 -6.89 -9.32 -20.51
C LEU A 199 -7.13 -10.83 -20.77
N TYR A 200 -6.27 -11.46 -21.55
CA TYR A 200 -6.25 -12.91 -21.75
C TYR A 200 -5.81 -13.65 -20.49
N GLY A 201 -4.81 -13.16 -19.77
CA GLY A 201 -4.37 -13.72 -18.49
C GLY A 201 -5.53 -13.80 -17.48
N ALA A 202 -6.31 -12.72 -17.36
CA ALA A 202 -7.49 -12.68 -16.49
C ALA A 202 -8.56 -13.70 -16.92
N GLY A 203 -8.83 -13.78 -18.23
CA GLY A 203 -9.77 -14.73 -18.81
C GLY A 203 -9.35 -16.19 -18.61
N LEU A 204 -8.09 -16.51 -18.88
CA LEU A 204 -7.52 -17.85 -18.77
C LEU A 204 -7.44 -18.34 -17.32
N SER A 205 -7.12 -17.47 -16.36
CA SER A 205 -7.10 -17.79 -14.92
C SER A 205 -8.49 -18.19 -14.40
N THR A 206 -9.52 -17.46 -14.85
CA THR A 206 -10.91 -17.74 -14.46
C THR A 206 -11.42 -19.03 -15.09
N LEU A 207 -11.15 -19.23 -16.40
CA LEU A 207 -11.59 -20.42 -17.13
C LEU A 207 -10.99 -21.70 -16.54
N SER A 208 -9.69 -21.73 -16.27
CA SER A 208 -9.05 -22.92 -15.72
C SER A 208 -9.51 -23.24 -14.32
N SER A 209 -9.62 -22.23 -13.44
CA SER A 209 -10.18 -22.42 -12.09
C SER A 209 -11.61 -22.97 -12.16
N GLY A 210 -12.43 -22.47 -13.10
CA GLY A 210 -13.80 -22.92 -13.32
C GLY A 210 -13.90 -24.34 -13.86
N PHE A 211 -13.10 -24.72 -14.87
CA PHE A 211 -13.09 -26.08 -15.43
C PHE A 211 -12.64 -27.10 -14.39
N THR A 212 -11.61 -26.78 -13.60
CA THR A 212 -11.13 -27.66 -12.53
C THR A 212 -12.19 -27.82 -11.44
N ALA A 213 -12.84 -26.72 -11.05
CA ALA A 213 -13.91 -26.75 -10.06
C ALA A 213 -15.11 -27.60 -10.52
N LEU A 214 -15.57 -27.42 -11.77
CA LEU A 214 -16.65 -28.23 -12.36
C LEU A 214 -16.29 -29.71 -12.43
N ALA A 215 -15.06 -30.03 -12.86
CA ALA A 215 -14.59 -31.41 -12.94
C ALA A 215 -14.53 -32.07 -11.55
N VAL A 216 -14.10 -31.33 -10.53
CA VAL A 216 -14.07 -31.81 -9.14
C VAL A 216 -15.47 -32.06 -8.60
N VAL A 217 -16.40 -31.12 -8.82
CA VAL A 217 -17.81 -31.25 -8.38
C VAL A 217 -18.46 -32.46 -9.07
N PHE A 218 -18.34 -32.60 -10.39
CA PHE A 218 -18.88 -33.77 -11.08
C PHE A 218 -18.21 -35.07 -10.65
N LEU A 219 -16.91 -35.08 -10.36
CA LEU A 219 -16.21 -36.27 -9.89
C LEU A 219 -16.70 -36.70 -8.50
N GLU A 220 -16.69 -35.78 -7.53
CA GLU A 220 -17.00 -36.09 -6.13
C GLU A 220 -18.49 -36.27 -5.87
N ASP A 221 -19.34 -35.46 -6.52
CA ASP A 221 -20.77 -35.40 -6.22
C ASP A 221 -21.62 -36.25 -7.19
N VAL A 222 -21.11 -36.61 -8.37
CA VAL A 222 -21.85 -37.41 -9.37
C VAL A 222 -21.15 -38.73 -9.68
N ALA A 223 -19.93 -38.71 -10.21
CA ALA A 223 -19.27 -39.90 -10.75
C ALA A 223 -18.90 -40.92 -9.67
N LYS A 224 -18.29 -40.49 -8.55
CA LYS A 224 -17.96 -41.39 -7.44
C LYS A 224 -19.21 -41.98 -6.77
N PRO A 225 -20.26 -41.21 -6.45
CA PRO A 225 -21.51 -41.77 -5.94
C PRO A 225 -22.17 -42.77 -6.89
N LEU A 226 -22.25 -42.46 -8.19
CA LEU A 226 -22.78 -43.40 -9.20
C LEU A 226 -21.96 -44.68 -9.28
N TYR A 227 -20.63 -44.57 -9.23
CA TYR A 227 -19.76 -45.74 -9.26
C TYR A 227 -19.91 -46.59 -7.99
N ARG A 228 -20.02 -45.97 -6.81
CA ARG A 228 -20.33 -46.69 -5.56
C ARG A 228 -21.67 -47.40 -5.64
N TRP A 229 -22.67 -46.78 -6.25
CA TRP A 229 -24.00 -47.37 -6.42
C TRP A 229 -23.99 -48.55 -7.40
N TYR A 230 -23.34 -48.40 -8.55
CA TYR A 230 -23.31 -49.41 -9.62
C TYR A 230 -22.33 -50.56 -9.33
N ALA A 231 -21.08 -50.23 -8.97
CA ALA A 231 -20.00 -51.21 -8.80
C ALA A 231 -19.80 -51.67 -7.35
N LYS A 232 -20.54 -51.11 -6.38
CA LYS A 232 -20.36 -51.34 -4.93
C LYS A 232 -18.92 -51.18 -4.44
N GLY A 233 -18.13 -50.33 -5.10
CA GLY A 233 -16.72 -50.10 -4.82
C GLY A 233 -16.34 -48.62 -4.85
N ASN A 234 -15.11 -48.32 -4.45
CA ASN A 234 -14.53 -46.98 -4.58
C ASN A 234 -13.68 -46.87 -5.84
N LEU A 235 -13.84 -45.76 -6.55
CA LEU A 235 -13.00 -45.43 -7.70
C LEU A 235 -11.54 -45.28 -7.23
N SER A 236 -10.58 -45.93 -7.91
CA SER A 236 -9.17 -45.80 -7.55
C SER A 236 -8.67 -44.36 -7.75
N ALA A 237 -7.58 -43.97 -7.09
CA ALA A 237 -7.01 -42.63 -7.23
C ALA A 237 -6.58 -42.33 -8.69
N GLN A 238 -6.02 -43.32 -9.39
CA GLN A 238 -5.66 -43.20 -10.80
C GLN A 238 -6.90 -43.07 -11.70
N ALA A 239 -7.92 -43.90 -11.49
CA ALA A 239 -9.18 -43.80 -12.24
C ALA A 239 -9.86 -42.44 -12.00
N SER A 240 -9.88 -41.96 -10.76
CA SER A 240 -10.41 -40.63 -10.41
C SER A 240 -9.68 -39.50 -11.12
N SER A 241 -8.35 -39.59 -11.24
CA SER A 241 -7.54 -38.62 -11.98
C SER A 241 -7.87 -38.62 -13.48
N VAL A 242 -7.99 -39.79 -14.11
CA VAL A 242 -8.36 -39.90 -15.52
C VAL A 242 -9.76 -39.36 -15.77
N VAL A 243 -10.73 -39.72 -14.93
CA VAL A 243 -12.12 -39.24 -15.02
C VAL A 243 -12.19 -37.72 -14.82
N SER A 244 -11.45 -37.17 -13.85
CA SER A 244 -11.34 -35.72 -13.64
C SER A 244 -10.83 -34.99 -14.88
N LYS A 245 -9.82 -35.53 -15.55
CA LYS A 245 -9.27 -34.95 -16.79
C LYS A 245 -10.30 -34.99 -17.91
N PHE A 246 -10.97 -36.12 -18.09
CA PHE A 246 -12.02 -36.23 -19.10
C PHE A 246 -13.17 -35.24 -18.85
N LEU A 247 -13.61 -35.12 -17.60
CA LEU A 247 -14.63 -34.13 -17.19
C LEU A 247 -14.17 -32.69 -17.43
N ALA A 248 -12.92 -32.35 -17.10
CA ALA A 248 -12.39 -31.02 -17.35
C ALA A 248 -12.39 -30.68 -18.86
N CYS A 249 -12.02 -31.64 -19.71
CA CYS A 249 -12.09 -31.51 -21.16
C CYS A 249 -13.52 -31.30 -21.66
N LEU A 250 -14.46 -32.14 -21.19
CA LEU A 250 -15.88 -32.06 -21.56
C LEU A 250 -16.49 -30.71 -21.15
N CYS A 251 -16.25 -30.25 -19.91
CA CYS A 251 -16.70 -28.96 -19.44
C CYS A 251 -16.09 -27.81 -20.25
N GLY A 252 -14.81 -27.90 -20.62
CA GLY A 252 -14.16 -26.91 -21.48
C GLY A 252 -14.83 -26.76 -22.85
N LEU A 253 -15.13 -27.89 -23.51
CA LEU A 253 -15.86 -27.91 -24.79
C LEU A 253 -17.28 -27.36 -24.66
N LEU A 254 -17.98 -27.69 -23.57
CA LEU A 254 -19.32 -27.18 -23.29
C LEU A 254 -19.34 -25.65 -23.10
N VAL A 255 -18.35 -25.12 -22.38
CA VAL A 255 -18.20 -23.67 -22.16
C VAL A 255 -17.82 -22.95 -23.46
N ILE A 256 -17.11 -23.60 -24.39
CA ILE A 256 -16.90 -23.09 -25.76
C ILE A 256 -18.24 -22.89 -26.47
N GLY A 257 -19.12 -23.89 -26.45
CA GLY A 257 -20.47 -23.76 -27.01
C GLY A 257 -21.27 -22.62 -26.38
N LEU A 258 -21.26 -22.52 -25.05
CA LEU A 258 -21.98 -21.45 -24.34
C LEU A 258 -21.41 -20.04 -24.61
N ALA A 259 -20.11 -19.90 -24.85
CA ALA A 259 -19.52 -18.59 -25.13
C ALA A 259 -20.02 -17.98 -26.46
N PHE A 260 -20.39 -18.81 -27.44
CA PHE A 260 -21.06 -18.35 -28.65
C PHE A 260 -22.47 -17.81 -28.36
N ALA A 261 -23.21 -18.46 -27.47
CA ALA A 261 -24.54 -18.01 -27.06
C ALA A 261 -24.50 -16.64 -26.36
N VAL A 262 -23.48 -16.37 -25.54
CA VAL A 262 -23.29 -15.05 -24.89
C VAL A 262 -23.14 -13.92 -25.91
N GLY A 263 -22.60 -14.21 -27.10
CA GLY A 263 -22.47 -13.23 -28.18
C GLY A 263 -23.80 -12.64 -28.66
N ALA A 264 -24.87 -13.44 -28.62
CA ALA A 264 -26.21 -13.04 -29.02
C ALA A 264 -26.92 -12.14 -27.99
N VAL A 265 -26.38 -12.01 -26.77
CA VAL A 265 -27.03 -11.27 -25.68
C VAL A 265 -26.66 -9.79 -25.74
N LYS A 266 -27.66 -8.90 -25.61
CA LYS A 266 -27.52 -7.43 -25.73
C LYS A 266 -26.98 -6.74 -24.46
N PHE A 267 -26.96 -7.41 -23.30
CA PHE A 267 -26.53 -6.81 -22.03
C PHE A 267 -25.00 -6.83 -21.85
N SER A 268 -24.48 -5.93 -20.99
CA SER A 268 -23.07 -5.92 -20.59
C SER A 268 -22.67 -7.24 -19.93
N VAL A 269 -21.46 -7.70 -20.25
CA VAL A 269 -20.92 -8.97 -19.73
C VAL A 269 -20.86 -8.96 -18.19
N ILE A 270 -20.48 -7.85 -17.55
CA ILE A 270 -20.38 -7.76 -16.08
C ILE A 270 -21.74 -7.96 -15.41
N GLN A 271 -22.80 -7.35 -15.97
CA GLN A 271 -24.13 -7.44 -15.39
C GLN A 271 -24.68 -8.86 -15.48
N ILE A 272 -24.57 -9.51 -16.64
CA ILE A 272 -25.01 -10.91 -16.80
C ILE A 272 -24.25 -11.80 -15.81
N SER A 273 -22.92 -11.63 -15.73
CA SER A 273 -22.07 -12.47 -14.89
C SER A 273 -22.43 -12.36 -13.41
N LEU A 274 -22.55 -11.14 -12.89
CA LEU A 274 -22.92 -10.90 -11.49
C LEU A 274 -24.37 -11.31 -11.20
N SER A 275 -25.28 -11.14 -12.16
CA SER A 275 -26.67 -11.58 -12.01
C SER A 275 -26.76 -13.10 -11.89
N ILE A 276 -26.04 -13.85 -12.73
CA ILE A 276 -26.02 -15.34 -12.65
C ILE A 276 -25.44 -15.80 -11.31
N PHE A 277 -24.35 -15.18 -10.84
CA PHE A 277 -23.82 -15.46 -9.49
C PHE A 277 -24.86 -15.18 -8.41
N GLY A 278 -25.59 -14.08 -8.52
CA GLY A 278 -26.70 -13.74 -7.64
C GLY A 278 -27.82 -14.79 -7.63
N ILE A 279 -28.32 -15.13 -8.82
CA ILE A 279 -29.47 -16.01 -9.04
C ILE A 279 -29.21 -17.40 -8.49
N VAL A 280 -28.08 -18.01 -8.84
CA VAL A 280 -27.78 -19.41 -8.48
C VAL A 280 -27.06 -19.47 -7.14
N GLY A 281 -26.13 -18.56 -6.90
CA GLY A 281 -25.29 -18.63 -5.72
C GLY A 281 -25.96 -18.15 -4.44
N GLY A 282 -26.96 -17.27 -4.51
CA GLY A 282 -27.78 -16.86 -3.35
C GLY A 282 -28.45 -18.05 -2.64
N PRO A 283 -29.26 -18.87 -3.33
CA PRO A 283 -29.89 -20.05 -2.75
C PRO A 283 -28.88 -21.08 -2.20
N VAL A 284 -27.75 -21.28 -2.90
CA VAL A 284 -26.67 -22.17 -2.44
C VAL A 284 -26.08 -21.64 -1.13
N LEU A 285 -25.76 -20.34 -1.06
CA LEU A 285 -25.26 -19.69 0.15
C LEU A 285 -26.28 -19.79 1.30
N GLY A 286 -27.57 -19.58 1.02
CA GLY A 286 -28.64 -19.71 2.00
C GLY A 286 -28.70 -21.11 2.62
N THR A 287 -28.48 -22.14 1.80
CA THR A 287 -28.43 -23.55 2.24
C THR A 287 -27.23 -23.81 3.15
N PHE A 288 -26.06 -23.27 2.82
CA PHE A 288 -24.86 -23.37 3.66
C PHE A 288 -25.02 -22.63 5.00
N ILE A 289 -25.57 -21.41 5.00
CA ILE A 289 -25.86 -20.65 6.21
C ILE A 289 -26.84 -21.42 7.10
N MET A 290 -27.90 -21.96 6.50
CA MET A 290 -28.88 -22.78 7.20
C MET A 290 -28.23 -24.00 7.86
N GLY A 291 -27.36 -24.72 7.15
CA GLY A 291 -26.64 -25.87 7.72
C GLY A 291 -25.65 -25.51 8.83
N MET A 292 -24.94 -24.38 8.72
CA MET A 292 -23.92 -23.96 9.70
C MET A 292 -24.50 -23.28 10.94
N PHE A 293 -25.66 -22.61 10.82
CA PHE A 293 -26.22 -21.75 11.86
C PHE A 293 -27.58 -22.18 12.40
N LEU A 294 -28.37 -22.97 11.67
CA LEU A 294 -29.73 -23.39 12.05
C LEU A 294 -29.81 -24.91 12.28
N PRO A 295 -29.38 -25.42 13.45
CA PRO A 295 -29.27 -26.86 13.72
C PRO A 295 -30.60 -27.62 13.74
N PHE A 296 -31.74 -26.91 13.74
CA PHE A 296 -33.08 -27.50 13.71
C PHE A 296 -33.57 -27.83 12.29
N THR A 297 -32.85 -27.38 11.25
CA THR A 297 -33.24 -27.59 9.86
C THR A 297 -33.04 -29.06 9.48
N ASN A 298 -34.07 -29.68 8.89
CA ASN A 298 -33.98 -31.07 8.42
C ASN A 298 -33.69 -31.12 6.90
N THR A 299 -33.41 -32.32 6.37
CA THR A 299 -33.11 -32.53 4.94
C THR A 299 -34.23 -32.07 4.00
N LYS A 300 -35.51 -32.30 4.38
CA LYS A 300 -36.68 -31.92 3.58
C LYS A 300 -36.78 -30.40 3.44
N GLY A 301 -36.57 -29.67 4.54
CA GLY A 301 -36.56 -28.22 4.56
C GLY A 301 -35.39 -27.64 3.77
N ALA A 302 -34.19 -28.22 3.89
CA ALA A 302 -33.05 -27.79 3.08
C ALA A 302 -33.30 -27.93 1.56
N ILE A 303 -33.86 -29.08 1.13
CA ILE A 303 -34.21 -29.32 -0.28
C ILE A 303 -35.30 -28.36 -0.75
N ALA A 304 -36.37 -28.16 0.02
CA ALA A 304 -37.43 -27.23 -0.34
C ALA A 304 -36.90 -25.79 -0.42
N GLY A 305 -36.07 -25.38 0.54
CA GLY A 305 -35.50 -24.04 0.59
C GLY A 305 -34.62 -23.71 -0.61
N ILE A 306 -33.74 -24.63 -1.03
CA ILE A 306 -32.88 -24.40 -2.20
C ILE A 306 -33.70 -24.40 -3.49
N LEU A 307 -34.68 -25.31 -3.65
CA LEU A 307 -35.52 -25.37 -4.85
C LEU A 307 -36.40 -24.13 -4.99
N ILE A 308 -37.12 -23.75 -3.94
CA ILE A 308 -38.00 -22.56 -3.98
C ILE A 308 -37.17 -21.30 -4.16
N GLY A 309 -36.04 -21.17 -3.45
CA GLY A 309 -35.11 -20.05 -3.61
C GLY A 309 -34.59 -19.93 -5.04
N LEU A 310 -34.14 -21.03 -5.64
CA LEU A 310 -33.63 -21.07 -7.00
C LEU A 310 -34.72 -20.76 -8.03
N THR A 311 -35.92 -21.32 -7.89
CA THR A 311 -37.05 -21.01 -8.79
C THR A 311 -37.41 -19.52 -8.70
N PHE A 312 -37.46 -18.96 -7.50
CA PHE A 312 -37.79 -17.56 -7.29
C PHE A 312 -36.74 -16.62 -7.90
N THR A 313 -35.45 -16.87 -7.66
CA THR A 313 -34.38 -16.05 -8.22
C THR A 313 -34.22 -16.23 -9.73
N LEU A 314 -34.46 -17.43 -10.28
CA LEU A 314 -34.51 -17.67 -11.72
C LEU A 314 -35.64 -16.85 -12.36
N TRP A 315 -36.84 -16.89 -11.77
CA TRP A 315 -37.97 -16.09 -12.22
C TRP A 315 -37.67 -14.60 -12.18
N LEU A 316 -37.09 -14.10 -11.09
CA LEU A 316 -36.70 -12.70 -10.93
C LEU A 316 -35.66 -12.27 -11.99
N GLY A 317 -34.59 -13.05 -12.12
CA GLY A 317 -33.45 -12.72 -12.98
C GLY A 317 -33.73 -12.84 -14.47
N PHE A 318 -34.33 -13.96 -14.91
CA PHE A 318 -34.71 -14.14 -16.31
C PHE A 318 -35.95 -13.32 -16.68
N GLY A 319 -36.86 -13.08 -15.74
CA GLY A 319 -38.00 -12.18 -15.93
C GLY A 319 -37.55 -10.75 -16.23
N ALA A 320 -36.57 -10.22 -15.49
CA ALA A 320 -36.00 -8.90 -15.75
C ALA A 320 -35.33 -8.79 -17.14
N ILE A 321 -34.67 -9.87 -17.58
CA ILE A 321 -34.08 -9.96 -18.92
C ILE A 321 -35.17 -10.00 -20.00
N ALA A 322 -36.23 -10.80 -19.80
CA ALA A 322 -37.32 -10.96 -20.75
C ALA A 322 -38.17 -9.70 -20.91
N VAL A 323 -38.39 -8.95 -19.82
CA VAL A 323 -39.06 -7.64 -19.83
C VAL A 323 -38.20 -6.56 -20.48
N GLY A 324 -36.88 -6.76 -20.57
CA GLY A 324 -35.97 -5.81 -21.22
C GLY A 324 -35.61 -4.61 -20.35
N ILE A 325 -35.50 -4.78 -19.02
CA ILE A 325 -35.05 -3.73 -18.10
C ILE A 325 -33.63 -3.31 -18.48
N THR A 326 -33.47 -2.12 -19.05
CA THR A 326 -32.16 -1.58 -19.44
C THR A 326 -31.66 -0.60 -18.39
N PRO A 327 -30.36 -0.63 -18.03
CA PRO A 327 -29.82 0.27 -17.04
C PRO A 327 -29.85 1.72 -17.54
N ASN A 328 -30.24 2.66 -16.66
CA ASN A 328 -30.13 4.09 -16.93
C ASN A 328 -28.65 4.48 -17.03
N MET A 329 -28.16 4.59 -18.27
CA MET A 329 -26.82 5.07 -18.56
C MET A 329 -26.75 6.58 -18.30
N LEU A 330 -25.66 7.00 -17.64
CA LEU A 330 -25.29 8.40 -17.49
C LEU A 330 -25.15 9.07 -18.88
N PRO A 331 -25.51 10.35 -19.04
CA PRO A 331 -25.62 11.01 -20.35
C PRO A 331 -24.26 11.16 -21.03
N LEU A 332 -24.15 10.75 -22.29
CA LEU A 332 -23.00 10.95 -23.18
C LEU A 332 -23.41 11.88 -24.33
N SER A 333 -22.45 12.48 -25.04
CA SER A 333 -22.70 13.41 -26.14
C SER A 333 -21.94 13.00 -27.42
N MET A 334 -22.42 13.48 -28.57
CA MET A 334 -21.76 13.42 -29.89
C MET A 334 -21.36 14.81 -30.40
N ASP A 335 -21.57 15.87 -29.62
CA ASP A 335 -21.42 17.25 -30.04
C ASP A 335 -19.95 17.60 -30.35
N GLY A 336 -19.00 16.89 -29.74
CA GLY A 336 -17.56 17.07 -29.96
C GLY A 336 -16.99 16.25 -31.12
N CYS A 337 -17.81 15.51 -31.87
CA CYS A 337 -17.33 14.72 -33.00
C CYS A 337 -17.19 15.59 -34.26
N GLU A 338 -15.99 15.70 -34.84
CA GLU A 338 -15.80 16.37 -36.13
C GLU A 338 -16.69 15.76 -37.22
N ALA A 339 -17.52 16.60 -37.83
CA ALA A 339 -18.38 16.25 -38.95
C ALA A 339 -17.56 16.12 -40.24
N ASN A 340 -16.74 15.07 -40.35
CA ASN A 340 -16.12 14.75 -41.64
C ASN A 340 -17.20 14.26 -42.61
N GLY A 341 -17.35 15.02 -43.69
CA GLY A 341 -18.37 14.85 -44.73
C GLY A 341 -18.43 13.42 -45.24
N THR A 342 -19.66 12.99 -45.57
CA THR A 342 -20.11 11.67 -46.07
C THR A 342 -20.64 10.65 -45.06
N ALA A 343 -20.50 10.84 -43.73
CA ALA A 343 -21.10 9.91 -42.74
C ALA A 343 -22.35 10.43 -42.00
N ALA A 344 -22.82 11.65 -42.29
CA ALA A 344 -23.88 12.30 -41.49
C ALA A 344 -25.33 11.92 -41.84
N LEU A 345 -25.59 10.93 -42.72
CA LEU A 345 -26.94 10.70 -43.27
C LEU A 345 -27.68 9.43 -42.85
N ASN A 346 -27.21 8.66 -41.85
CA ASN A 346 -27.98 7.52 -41.31
C ASN A 346 -27.70 7.25 -39.82
N ILE A 347 -27.64 8.30 -38.99
CA ILE A 347 -27.51 8.09 -37.54
C ILE A 347 -28.90 7.76 -36.98
N SER A 348 -29.30 6.49 -37.12
CA SER A 348 -30.38 5.95 -36.33
C SER A 348 -29.94 5.96 -34.87
N MET A 349 -30.72 6.60 -33.98
CA MET A 349 -30.52 6.50 -32.53
C MET A 349 -30.29 5.02 -32.16
N PRO A 350 -29.21 4.69 -31.44
CA PRO A 350 -28.93 3.31 -31.09
C PRO A 350 -30.13 2.75 -30.30
N GLU A 351 -30.56 1.53 -30.61
CA GLU A 351 -31.83 0.92 -30.17
C GLU A 351 -32.15 1.09 -28.67
N TRP A 352 -31.13 1.11 -27.80
CA TRP A 352 -31.31 1.31 -26.35
C TRP A 352 -31.88 2.69 -25.99
N GLN A 353 -31.62 3.72 -26.80
CA GLN A 353 -32.20 5.06 -26.64
C GLN A 353 -33.65 5.09 -27.16
N ARG A 354 -33.96 4.31 -28.19
CA ARG A 354 -35.34 4.10 -28.69
C ARG A 354 -36.23 3.43 -27.63
N ASN A 355 -35.67 2.49 -26.87
CA ASN A 355 -36.37 1.81 -25.77
C ASN A 355 -36.67 2.71 -24.55
N ARG A 356 -35.97 3.84 -24.35
CA ARG A 356 -36.34 4.81 -23.29
C ARG A 356 -37.71 5.43 -23.52
N VAL A 357 -38.15 5.54 -24.77
CA VAL A 357 -39.48 6.08 -25.12
C VAL A 357 -40.58 5.05 -24.87
N HIS A 358 -40.27 3.75 -24.90
CA HIS A 358 -41.23 2.69 -24.59
C HIS A 358 -41.38 2.42 -23.08
N SER A 359 -40.33 2.59 -22.25
CA SER A 359 -40.45 2.30 -20.80
C SER A 359 -41.34 3.29 -20.05
N THR A 360 -41.51 4.52 -20.56
CA THR A 360 -42.44 5.50 -19.99
C THR A 360 -43.90 5.06 -20.05
N SER A 361 -44.27 4.11 -20.93
CA SER A 361 -45.64 3.59 -21.03
C SER A 361 -45.93 2.41 -20.09
N MET A 362 -44.93 1.82 -19.43
CA MET A 362 -45.09 0.62 -18.57
C MET A 362 -44.88 0.88 -17.07
N LYS A 363 -44.58 2.12 -16.65
CA LYS A 363 -44.23 2.46 -15.26
C LYS A 363 -45.31 2.10 -14.22
N ASP A 364 -46.56 1.94 -14.64
CA ASP A 364 -47.67 1.65 -13.73
C ASP A 364 -47.91 0.15 -13.46
N ASN A 365 -47.17 -0.75 -14.11
CA ASN A 365 -47.35 -2.19 -13.89
C ASN A 365 -46.49 -2.67 -12.69
N PRO A 366 -47.09 -3.13 -11.58
CA PRO A 366 -46.35 -3.49 -10.36
C PRO A 366 -45.31 -4.59 -10.56
N LEU A 367 -45.52 -5.48 -11.54
CA LEU A 367 -44.56 -6.50 -11.94
C LEU A 367 -43.28 -5.89 -12.53
N VAL A 368 -43.39 -4.83 -13.33
CA VAL A 368 -42.22 -4.16 -13.94
C VAL A 368 -41.39 -3.48 -12.84
N ASN A 369 -42.04 -2.82 -11.88
CA ASN A 369 -41.37 -2.26 -10.70
C ASN A 369 -40.60 -3.32 -9.90
N PHE A 370 -41.10 -4.56 -9.84
CA PHE A 370 -40.41 -5.65 -9.15
C PHE A 370 -39.17 -6.13 -9.91
N TYR A 371 -39.18 -6.09 -11.24
CA TYR A 371 -38.03 -6.43 -12.08
C TYR A 371 -36.97 -5.32 -12.18
N GLU A 372 -37.28 -4.09 -11.76
CA GLU A 372 -36.30 -2.98 -11.68
C GLU A 372 -35.32 -3.13 -10.50
N LEU A 373 -35.50 -4.12 -9.63
CA LEU A 373 -34.60 -4.39 -8.50
C LEU A 373 -33.14 -4.51 -8.95
N SER A 374 -32.23 -3.89 -8.20
CA SER A 374 -30.80 -4.01 -8.49
C SER A 374 -30.37 -5.48 -8.41
N TYR A 375 -29.65 -5.93 -9.44
CA TYR A 375 -29.07 -7.27 -9.51
C TYR A 375 -28.11 -7.59 -8.34
N GLN A 376 -27.60 -6.57 -7.64
CA GLN A 376 -26.79 -6.76 -6.42
C GLN A 376 -27.58 -7.42 -5.28
N TYR A 377 -28.90 -7.27 -5.25
CA TYR A 377 -29.75 -7.87 -4.24
C TYR A 377 -30.15 -9.31 -4.55
N TYR A 378 -29.87 -9.85 -5.75
CA TYR A 378 -30.31 -11.19 -6.12
C TYR A 378 -29.74 -12.28 -5.20
N SER A 379 -28.45 -12.17 -4.81
CA SER A 379 -27.86 -13.08 -3.82
C SER A 379 -28.55 -12.96 -2.46
N LEU A 380 -28.80 -11.74 -1.98
CA LEU A 380 -29.47 -11.52 -0.69
C LEU A 380 -30.88 -12.11 -0.69
N ILE A 381 -31.67 -11.82 -1.73
CA ILE A 381 -33.03 -12.33 -1.89
C ILE A 381 -33.01 -13.86 -1.94
N GLY A 382 -32.10 -14.44 -2.72
CA GLY A 382 -31.91 -15.90 -2.77
C GLY A 382 -31.60 -16.50 -1.41
N VAL A 383 -30.69 -15.90 -0.65
CA VAL A 383 -30.36 -16.34 0.72
C VAL A 383 -31.57 -16.27 1.64
N LEU A 384 -32.31 -15.15 1.62
CA LEU A 384 -33.47 -14.93 2.49
C LEU A 384 -34.61 -15.89 2.15
N VAL A 385 -34.99 -16.02 0.87
CA VAL A 385 -36.06 -16.94 0.45
C VAL A 385 -35.70 -18.37 0.84
N THR A 386 -34.46 -18.81 0.59
CA THR A 386 -34.01 -20.15 0.96
C THR A 386 -34.02 -20.39 2.48
N LEU A 387 -33.53 -19.44 3.27
CA LEU A 387 -33.54 -19.56 4.74
C LEU A 387 -34.97 -19.60 5.30
N ILE A 388 -35.85 -18.70 4.85
CA ILE A 388 -37.22 -18.59 5.35
C ILE A 388 -38.01 -19.84 4.98
N THR A 389 -38.02 -20.21 3.70
CA THR A 389 -38.79 -21.38 3.23
C THR A 389 -38.23 -22.68 3.79
N GLY A 390 -36.91 -22.82 3.89
CA GLY A 390 -36.28 -24.00 4.48
C GLY A 390 -36.55 -24.16 5.98
N ALA A 391 -36.59 -23.04 6.72
CA ALA A 391 -36.97 -23.05 8.13
C ALA A 391 -38.46 -23.40 8.33
N ILE A 392 -39.36 -22.82 7.53
CA ILE A 392 -40.80 -23.10 7.58
C ILE A 392 -41.08 -24.57 7.26
N VAL A 393 -40.51 -25.09 6.16
CA VAL A 393 -40.72 -26.51 5.78
C VAL A 393 -40.11 -27.45 6.82
N SER A 394 -38.98 -27.10 7.44
CA SER A 394 -38.44 -27.88 8.56
C SER A 394 -39.36 -27.89 9.77
N ALA A 395 -39.98 -26.74 10.09
CA ALA A 395 -40.96 -26.66 11.18
C ALA A 395 -42.21 -27.52 10.88
N LEU A 396 -42.70 -27.50 9.63
CA LEU A 396 -43.86 -28.27 9.19
C LEU A 396 -43.60 -29.78 9.07
N THR A 397 -42.40 -30.18 8.67
CA THR A 397 -42.03 -31.59 8.44
C THR A 397 -41.36 -32.27 9.63
N GLY A 398 -41.21 -31.55 10.74
CA GLY A 398 -40.56 -32.00 11.97
C GLY A 398 -39.09 -31.58 12.04
N CYS A 399 -38.77 -30.64 12.94
CA CYS A 399 -37.41 -30.14 13.12
C CYS A 399 -36.43 -31.25 13.50
N GLN A 400 -35.23 -31.18 12.95
CA GLN A 400 -34.15 -32.09 13.33
C GLN A 400 -33.66 -31.75 14.73
N ASN A 401 -33.46 -32.76 15.57
CA ASN A 401 -32.94 -32.52 16.91
C ASN A 401 -31.44 -32.21 16.82
N GLY A 402 -31.08 -30.95 17.11
CA GLY A 402 -29.73 -30.43 16.91
C GLY A 402 -28.63 -31.21 17.63
N ASN A 403 -28.96 -31.98 18.68
CA ASN A 403 -28.02 -32.82 19.44
C ASN A 403 -27.38 -33.93 18.60
N PHE A 404 -28.02 -34.38 17.52
CA PHE A 404 -27.44 -35.38 16.62
C PHE A 404 -26.55 -34.79 15.52
N VAL A 405 -26.39 -33.46 15.47
CA VAL A 405 -25.53 -32.81 14.50
C VAL A 405 -24.10 -32.76 15.04
N LYS A 406 -23.15 -33.35 14.30
CA LYS A 406 -21.72 -33.30 14.65
C LYS A 406 -21.30 -31.85 14.89
N PRO A 407 -20.74 -31.52 16.07
CA PRO A 407 -20.44 -30.12 16.43
C PRO A 407 -19.43 -29.43 15.49
N THR A 408 -18.62 -30.19 14.75
CA THR A 408 -17.68 -29.67 13.75
C THR A 408 -18.35 -29.14 12.48
N LEU A 409 -19.62 -29.47 12.25
CA LEU A 409 -20.41 -28.96 11.11
C LEU A 409 -21.06 -27.60 11.43
N LEU A 410 -21.12 -27.23 12.71
CA LEU A 410 -21.71 -25.97 13.15
C LEU A 410 -20.64 -24.89 13.28
N SER A 411 -21.04 -23.65 13.03
CA SER A 411 -20.20 -22.47 13.25
C SER A 411 -19.66 -22.44 14.69
N PRO A 412 -18.40 -21.99 14.91
CA PRO A 412 -17.84 -21.82 16.24
C PRO A 412 -18.73 -20.98 17.17
N MET A 413 -19.44 -19.99 16.63
CA MET A 413 -20.39 -19.16 17.40
C MET A 413 -21.55 -19.98 17.95
N VAL A 414 -22.17 -20.83 17.13
CA VAL A 414 -23.29 -21.69 17.55
C VAL A 414 -22.79 -22.77 18.52
N ARG A 415 -21.60 -23.32 18.26
CA ARG A 415 -20.97 -24.33 19.10
C ARG A 415 -20.72 -23.81 20.53
N HIS A 416 -20.34 -22.54 20.67
CA HIS A 416 -20.12 -21.93 21.98
C HIS A 416 -21.41 -21.82 22.80
N PHE A 417 -22.52 -21.44 22.16
CA PHE A 417 -23.84 -21.43 22.82
C PHE A 417 -24.34 -22.83 23.19
N LYS A 418 -23.96 -23.86 22.43
CA LYS A 418 -24.38 -25.23 22.67
C LYS A 418 -23.54 -25.97 23.71
N MET A 419 -22.21 -25.74 23.76
CA MET A 419 -21.32 -26.37 24.75
C MET A 419 -21.61 -25.94 26.19
N ASN A 420 -22.20 -24.77 26.41
CA ASN A 420 -22.70 -24.38 27.74
C ASN A 420 -23.82 -25.30 28.26
N LYS A 421 -24.45 -26.12 27.41
CA LYS A 421 -25.44 -27.12 27.82
C LYS A 421 -24.87 -28.54 28.03
N GLU A 422 -23.69 -28.85 27.51
CA GLU A 422 -23.14 -30.23 27.47
C GLU A 422 -21.97 -30.51 28.44
N THR A 423 -21.55 -29.54 29.27
CA THR A 423 -20.40 -29.73 30.19
C THR A 423 -20.75 -30.57 31.45
N TYR A 424 -21.89 -31.27 31.49
CA TYR A 424 -22.26 -32.16 32.61
C TYR A 424 -22.12 -33.66 32.36
N GLU A 425 -21.89 -34.15 31.13
CA GLU A 425 -21.96 -35.62 30.87
C GLU A 425 -20.69 -36.28 30.28
N LEU A 426 -19.66 -35.55 29.84
CA LEU A 426 -18.51 -36.16 29.14
C LEU A 426 -17.22 -36.36 29.98
N LYS A 427 -17.31 -36.33 31.32
CA LYS A 427 -16.19 -36.66 32.21
C LYS A 427 -16.22 -38.07 32.81
N ALA A 428 -17.15 -38.92 32.37
CA ALA A 428 -17.35 -40.25 32.94
C ALA A 428 -17.58 -41.33 31.87
N GLU A 429 -16.64 -41.51 30.93
CA GLU A 429 -16.47 -42.78 30.21
C GLU A 429 -15.05 -42.87 29.64
N LYS A 430 -14.18 -43.62 30.34
CA LYS A 430 -13.48 -44.84 29.88
C LYS A 430 -12.58 -44.62 28.66
N ASN A 431 -11.25 -44.62 28.80
CA ASN A 431 -10.41 -45.79 29.17
C ASN A 431 -10.96 -47.09 28.60
N ASP A 432 -10.77 -47.32 27.30
CA ASP A 432 -10.13 -48.54 26.76
C ASP A 432 -10.02 -48.48 25.22
N GLU A 433 -8.96 -49.13 24.73
CA GLU A 433 -8.66 -49.52 23.34
C GLU A 433 -8.06 -48.50 22.33
N GLY A 434 -6.74 -48.60 22.16
CA GLY A 434 -6.18 -49.01 20.85
C GLY A 434 -5.64 -47.93 19.90
N GLU A 435 -4.40 -47.50 20.11
CA GLU A 435 -3.50 -46.94 19.08
C GLU A 435 -3.08 -48.03 18.03
N PRO A 436 -2.44 -47.74 16.86
CA PRO A 436 -1.47 -46.66 16.69
C PRO A 436 -1.43 -45.89 15.36
N ALA A 437 -0.76 -44.74 15.47
CA ALA A 437 -0.28 -43.89 14.41
C ALA A 437 0.67 -44.59 13.41
N ALA A 438 0.39 -44.43 12.12
CA ALA A 438 1.34 -44.44 11.00
C ALA A 438 0.68 -43.65 9.87
N THR A 439 1.20 -42.53 9.37
CA THR A 439 2.38 -42.52 8.51
C THR A 439 2.98 -41.11 8.43
N THR A 440 4.18 -40.99 8.96
CA THR A 440 5.13 -39.90 8.74
C THR A 440 6.05 -40.33 7.60
N SER A 441 5.70 -40.11 6.33
CA SER A 441 6.64 -40.28 5.21
C SER A 441 6.07 -39.77 3.87
N ALA A 442 6.20 -38.46 3.60
CA ALA A 442 6.27 -37.90 2.23
C ALA A 442 6.76 -36.45 2.28
N LEU A 443 7.89 -36.21 2.95
CA LEU A 443 8.56 -34.90 2.98
C LEU A 443 10.07 -35.14 2.84
N LYS A 444 10.47 -35.64 1.68
CA LYS A 444 11.88 -35.79 1.23
C LYS A 444 11.92 -36.19 -0.25
N ARG A 445 11.85 -35.21 -1.15
CA ARG A 445 12.44 -35.21 -2.51
C ARG A 445 12.03 -33.95 -3.28
N SER A 446 12.85 -32.91 -3.16
CA SER A 446 13.18 -31.93 -4.22
C SER A 446 14.04 -30.82 -3.61
N LEU A 447 15.27 -31.19 -3.26
CA LEU A 447 16.41 -30.27 -3.23
C LEU A 447 17.35 -30.81 -4.31
N VAL A 448 17.75 -29.93 -5.23
CA VAL A 448 18.70 -30.03 -6.36
C VAL A 448 18.02 -29.42 -7.60
N LEU A 449 18.21 -28.12 -7.76
CA LEU A 449 18.81 -27.49 -8.94
C LEU A 449 18.85 -25.97 -8.71
N ILE A 450 20.00 -25.54 -8.18
CA ILE A 450 20.57 -24.23 -8.47
C ILE A 450 21.48 -24.50 -9.66
N ASP A 451 21.10 -24.04 -10.85
CA ASP A 451 22.00 -23.34 -11.75
C ASP A 451 21.22 -22.75 -12.93
N GLU A 452 21.74 -21.62 -13.41
CA GLU A 452 21.40 -20.91 -14.65
C GLU A 452 19.98 -20.33 -14.82
N LEU A 453 19.92 -19.00 -14.74
CA LEU A 453 19.32 -18.19 -15.82
C LEU A 453 19.88 -16.77 -15.72
N SER A 454 20.95 -16.56 -16.48
CA SER A 454 21.38 -15.27 -16.96
C SER A 454 20.28 -14.64 -17.83
N PHE A 455 20.01 -13.35 -17.63
CA PHE A 455 19.52 -12.49 -18.70
C PHE A 455 20.38 -11.23 -18.68
N GLY A 456 21.52 -11.35 -19.35
CA GLY A 456 22.19 -10.21 -19.94
C GLY A 456 21.57 -9.95 -21.31
N SER A 457 21.13 -8.71 -21.52
CA SER A 457 21.37 -7.88 -22.71
C SER A 457 20.25 -6.87 -22.92
N SER A 458 20.68 -5.60 -22.88
CA SER A 458 20.30 -4.54 -23.82
C SER A 458 18.81 -4.19 -23.94
N PHE A 459 18.36 -3.23 -23.13
CA PHE A 459 17.27 -2.34 -23.54
C PHE A 459 17.77 -0.90 -23.47
N ASP A 460 18.19 -0.40 -24.63
CA ASP A 460 18.29 1.02 -24.93
C ASP A 460 16.89 1.64 -24.82
N PHE A 461 16.72 2.57 -23.89
CA PHE A 461 15.60 3.51 -23.93
C PHE A 461 16.19 4.91 -24.01
N SER A 462 16.24 5.41 -25.25
CA SER A 462 16.47 6.81 -25.57
C SER A 462 15.35 7.65 -24.96
N VAL A 463 15.68 8.38 -23.89
CA VAL A 463 14.80 9.40 -23.31
C VAL A 463 14.80 10.59 -24.26
N SER A 464 13.67 10.80 -24.93
CA SER A 464 13.37 12.04 -25.64
C SER A 464 13.33 13.21 -24.65
N SER A 465 14.13 14.21 -24.97
CA SER A 465 14.24 15.51 -24.33
C SER A 465 12.88 16.21 -24.25
N PHE A 466 12.51 16.67 -23.05
CA PHE A 466 11.46 17.68 -22.89
C PHE A 466 11.95 19.02 -23.47
N PRO A 467 11.07 19.81 -24.13
CA PRO A 467 11.44 21.10 -24.66
C PRO A 467 11.62 22.08 -23.51
N SER A 468 12.85 22.57 -23.34
CA SER A 468 13.17 23.68 -22.44
C SER A 468 12.56 24.98 -22.96
N MET A 469 11.74 25.65 -22.15
CA MET A 469 11.65 27.11 -22.24
C MET A 469 13.04 27.65 -21.86
N ASP A 470 13.72 28.26 -22.83
CA ASP A 470 15.02 28.92 -22.66
C ASP A 470 14.90 30.03 -21.61
N THR A 471 15.25 29.71 -20.37
CA THR A 471 15.41 30.67 -19.27
C THR A 471 16.86 31.14 -19.11
N GLY A 472 17.78 30.74 -20.00
CA GLY A 472 19.20 31.13 -19.95
C GLY A 472 19.98 30.56 -18.75
N ILE A 473 19.40 29.63 -17.99
CA ILE A 473 20.04 28.98 -16.84
C ILE A 473 20.68 27.67 -17.29
N ASN A 474 22.01 27.66 -17.44
CA ASN A 474 22.78 26.48 -17.79
C ASN A 474 23.13 25.72 -16.49
N LEU A 475 22.35 24.70 -16.11
CA LEU A 475 22.66 23.88 -14.93
C LEU A 475 24.00 23.14 -15.17
N GLY A 476 24.95 23.30 -14.24
CA GLY A 476 26.20 22.54 -14.29
C GLY A 476 25.93 21.03 -14.26
N GLY A 477 26.60 20.26 -15.11
CA GLY A 477 26.49 18.81 -15.11
C GLY A 477 27.26 18.17 -13.95
N PHE A 478 26.82 16.99 -13.48
CA PHE A 478 27.53 16.20 -12.47
C PHE A 478 28.87 15.71 -13.05
N SER A 479 30.00 16.17 -12.50
CA SER A 479 31.32 15.88 -13.06
C SER A 479 31.77 14.45 -12.76
N SER A 480 32.80 13.97 -13.47
CA SER A 480 33.40 12.65 -13.19
C SER A 480 33.96 12.55 -11.77
N VAL A 481 34.45 13.67 -11.21
CA VAL A 481 34.92 13.75 -9.82
C VAL A 481 33.75 13.59 -8.84
N ASP A 482 32.60 14.21 -9.15
CA ASP A 482 31.39 14.08 -8.33
C ASP A 482 30.89 12.63 -8.30
N TYR A 483 30.88 11.96 -9.47
CA TYR A 483 30.57 10.52 -9.56
C TYR A 483 31.55 9.67 -8.74
N ALA A 484 32.85 9.97 -8.78
CA ALA A 484 33.85 9.23 -8.03
C ALA A 484 33.62 9.36 -6.50
N ILE A 485 33.43 10.58 -5.99
CA ILE A 485 33.16 10.85 -4.58
C ILE A 485 31.88 10.11 -4.14
N PHE A 486 30.82 10.19 -4.95
CA PHE A 486 29.56 9.52 -4.67
C PHE A 486 29.69 7.99 -4.62
N VAL A 487 30.34 7.37 -5.61
CA VAL A 487 30.53 5.91 -5.67
C VAL A 487 31.41 5.42 -4.51
N ILE A 488 32.49 6.12 -4.19
CA ILE A 488 33.35 5.78 -3.04
C ILE A 488 32.55 5.81 -1.74
N THR A 489 31.70 6.83 -1.57
CA THR A 489 30.85 6.96 -0.37
C THR A 489 29.85 5.83 -0.23
N LEU A 490 29.34 5.27 -1.32
CA LEU A 490 28.46 4.09 -1.28
C LEU A 490 29.26 2.80 -1.07
N ALA A 491 30.46 2.71 -1.64
CA ALA A 491 31.31 1.53 -1.54
C ALA A 491 31.84 1.31 -0.11
N VAL A 492 32.24 2.37 0.61
CA VAL A 492 32.81 2.23 1.96
C VAL A 492 31.84 1.55 2.95
N PRO A 493 30.58 1.98 3.12
CA PRO A 493 29.61 1.28 3.96
C PRO A 493 29.32 -0.14 3.50
N ALA A 494 29.24 -0.38 2.19
CA ALA A 494 29.03 -1.71 1.64
C ALA A 494 30.20 -2.65 1.99
N MET A 495 31.43 -2.19 1.85
CA MET A 495 32.65 -2.93 2.21
C MET A 495 32.74 -3.21 3.70
N ILE A 496 32.44 -2.22 4.56
CA ILE A 496 32.37 -2.43 6.02
C ILE A 496 31.30 -3.48 6.36
N GLY A 497 30.13 -3.41 5.72
CA GLY A 497 29.06 -4.40 5.87
C GLY A 497 29.48 -5.82 5.47
N ILE A 498 30.14 -5.97 4.32
CA ILE A 498 30.68 -7.26 3.84
C ILE A 498 31.76 -7.79 4.79
N TYR A 499 32.68 -6.94 5.24
CA TYR A 499 33.74 -7.32 6.17
C TYR A 499 33.17 -7.92 7.47
N TYR A 500 32.25 -7.22 8.11
CA TYR A 500 31.61 -7.71 9.34
C TYR A 500 30.67 -8.90 9.10
N GLY A 501 30.07 -9.03 7.92
CA GLY A 501 29.15 -10.11 7.57
C GLY A 501 29.84 -11.42 7.15
N CYS A 502 30.96 -11.34 6.43
CA CYS A 502 31.66 -12.50 5.85
C CYS A 502 32.94 -12.89 6.58
N VAL A 503 33.68 -11.92 7.12
CA VAL A 503 35.01 -12.13 7.73
C VAL A 503 34.97 -11.99 9.27
N GLY A 504 34.04 -11.19 9.79
CA GLY A 504 33.89 -10.94 11.22
C GLY A 504 33.48 -12.16 12.04
N THR A 505 34.26 -12.53 13.04
CA THR A 505 34.03 -13.69 13.94
C THR A 505 32.87 -13.51 14.95
N GLY A 506 32.17 -12.37 14.91
CA GLY A 506 31.28 -11.90 15.97
C GLY A 506 29.77 -12.14 15.80
N GLN A 507 29.28 -12.64 14.66
CA GLN A 507 27.82 -12.81 14.43
C GLN A 507 27.32 -14.23 14.72
N LYS A 508 27.60 -14.80 15.90
CA LYS A 508 27.16 -16.18 16.21
C LYS A 508 25.75 -16.25 16.78
N THR A 509 25.24 -15.17 17.38
CA THR A 509 23.91 -15.13 17.99
C THR A 509 23.05 -14.01 17.43
N SER A 510 21.72 -14.18 17.49
CA SER A 510 20.77 -13.13 17.10
C SER A 510 20.95 -11.85 17.93
N ARG A 511 21.37 -11.99 19.19
CA ARG A 511 21.69 -10.85 20.04
C ARG A 511 22.89 -10.07 19.49
N ASP A 512 23.93 -10.74 19.03
CA ASP A 512 25.10 -10.08 18.42
C ASP A 512 24.74 -9.41 17.08
N VAL A 513 23.87 -10.03 16.30
CA VAL A 513 23.38 -9.47 15.02
C VAL A 513 22.51 -8.24 15.25
N LEU A 514 21.62 -8.26 16.25
CA LEU A 514 20.60 -7.22 16.45
C LEU A 514 21.00 -6.10 17.43
N LEU A 515 21.67 -6.42 18.54
CA LEU A 515 22.04 -5.45 19.58
C LEU A 515 23.52 -5.06 19.55
N GLY A 516 24.35 -5.80 18.83
CA GLY A 516 25.77 -5.54 18.74
C GLY A 516 26.53 -5.95 20.00
N SER A 517 27.84 -5.71 19.99
CA SER A 517 28.72 -6.07 21.12
C SER A 517 28.81 -4.94 22.14
N SER A 518 28.90 -5.27 23.43
CA SER A 518 29.03 -4.29 24.52
C SER A 518 30.36 -3.52 24.57
N LYS A 519 31.20 -3.64 23.52
CA LYS A 519 32.55 -3.06 23.44
C LYS A 519 32.62 -1.74 22.66
N LEU A 520 31.48 -1.20 22.21
CA LEU A 520 31.44 0.03 21.43
C LEU A 520 31.66 1.27 22.31
N GLY A 521 32.45 2.23 21.81
CA GLY A 521 32.74 3.48 22.50
C GLY A 521 31.55 4.45 22.52
N VAL A 522 31.53 5.36 23.50
CA VAL A 522 30.43 6.33 23.69
C VAL A 522 30.23 7.23 22.45
N ILE A 523 31.33 7.75 21.88
CA ILE A 523 31.27 8.73 20.79
C ILE A 523 30.76 8.12 19.47
N PRO A 524 31.30 6.97 18.97
CA PRO A 524 30.77 6.35 17.76
C PRO A 524 29.28 6.00 17.88
N VAL A 525 28.82 5.53 19.04
CA VAL A 525 27.41 5.20 19.25
C VAL A 525 26.55 6.46 19.30
N ALA A 526 27.03 7.55 19.91
CA ALA A 526 26.34 8.85 19.92
C ALA A 526 26.19 9.43 18.51
N LEU A 527 27.27 9.49 17.73
CA LEU A 527 27.21 9.92 16.32
C LEU A 527 26.25 9.05 15.51
N ALA A 528 26.30 7.75 15.72
CA ALA A 528 25.45 6.84 15.00
C ALA A 528 23.96 6.94 15.40
N LEU A 529 23.66 7.30 16.66
CA LEU A 529 22.29 7.59 17.12
C LEU A 529 21.72 8.84 16.45
N ILE A 530 22.56 9.85 16.23
CA ILE A 530 22.17 11.05 15.48
C ILE A 530 21.87 10.69 14.04
N GLY A 531 22.71 9.88 13.39
CA GLY A 531 22.46 9.43 12.01
C GLY A 531 21.16 8.62 11.85
N THR A 532 20.68 8.01 12.92
CA THR A 532 19.38 7.32 12.94
C THR A 532 18.19 8.29 12.82
N TYR A 533 18.26 9.51 13.38
CA TYR A 533 17.15 10.47 13.38
C TYR A 533 17.38 11.70 12.49
N THR A 534 18.63 12.08 12.28
CA THR A 534 19.07 13.09 11.30
C THR A 534 19.19 12.43 9.93
N SER A 535 18.03 12.16 9.33
CA SER A 535 17.91 11.49 8.05
C SER A 535 18.04 12.46 6.87
N ALA A 536 18.04 11.91 5.64
CA ALA A 536 17.93 12.68 4.41
C ALA A 536 16.69 13.61 4.40
N VAL A 537 15.64 13.26 5.15
CA VAL A 537 14.44 14.10 5.32
C VAL A 537 14.78 15.41 6.03
N GLY A 538 15.58 15.37 7.09
CA GLY A 538 16.01 16.57 7.81
C GLY A 538 16.93 17.44 6.96
N LEU A 539 17.90 16.81 6.28
CA LEU A 539 18.91 17.51 5.47
C LEU A 539 18.30 18.30 4.30
N LEU A 540 17.22 17.82 3.69
CA LEU A 540 16.45 18.56 2.67
C LEU A 540 15.35 19.44 3.28
N GLY A 541 14.69 18.95 4.32
CA GLY A 541 13.49 19.55 4.90
C GLY A 541 13.74 20.79 5.73
N TYR A 542 14.77 20.80 6.60
CA TYR A 542 15.05 21.98 7.45
C TYR A 542 15.43 23.21 6.61
N PRO A 543 16.35 23.14 5.62
CA PRO A 543 16.66 24.28 4.78
C PRO A 543 15.43 24.79 3.99
N SER A 544 14.60 23.87 3.48
CA SER A 544 13.36 24.21 2.77
C SER A 544 12.34 24.90 3.69
N GLU A 545 12.22 24.45 4.94
CA GLU A 545 11.32 25.08 5.92
C GLU A 545 11.78 26.50 6.26
N VAL A 546 13.08 26.75 6.47
CA VAL A 546 13.60 28.12 6.70
C VAL A 546 13.30 29.02 5.52
N TYR A 547 13.55 28.54 4.30
CA TYR A 547 13.33 29.30 3.07
C TYR A 547 11.87 29.75 2.90
N HIS A 548 10.93 28.81 3.10
CA HIS A 548 9.50 29.04 2.84
C HIS A 548 8.71 29.55 4.04
N LEU A 549 9.11 29.21 5.27
CA LEU A 549 8.28 29.34 6.48
C LEU A 549 9.02 30.01 7.66
N GLY A 550 10.33 30.18 7.58
CA GLY A 550 11.15 30.90 8.57
C GLY A 550 11.81 30.03 9.62
N GLY A 551 12.50 30.69 10.55
CA GLY A 551 13.48 30.11 11.47
C GLY A 551 12.91 29.48 12.74
N MET A 552 11.58 29.41 12.90
CA MET A 552 10.96 29.06 14.19
C MET A 552 11.29 27.64 14.68
N LEU A 553 11.65 26.71 13.77
CA LEU A 553 12.14 25.37 14.14
C LEU A 553 13.45 25.40 14.94
N SER A 554 14.18 26.51 14.99
CA SER A 554 15.37 26.68 15.86
C SER A 554 15.07 26.45 17.35
N TYR A 555 13.81 26.60 17.80
CA TYR A 555 13.42 26.27 19.17
C TYR A 555 13.55 24.77 19.50
N TYR A 556 13.80 23.89 18.53
CA TYR A 556 14.25 22.52 18.81
C TYR A 556 15.57 22.48 19.59
N LEU A 557 16.39 23.54 19.59
CA LEU A 557 17.54 23.66 20.49
C LEU A 557 17.14 23.60 21.97
N VAL A 558 16.04 24.27 22.33
CA VAL A 558 15.47 24.23 23.68
C VAL A 558 14.89 22.85 23.96
N VAL A 559 14.21 22.26 22.97
CA VAL A 559 13.69 20.89 23.06
C VAL A 559 14.81 19.89 23.36
N TYR A 560 15.92 19.92 22.63
CA TYR A 560 17.06 19.00 22.86
C TYR A 560 17.68 19.19 24.24
N ALA A 561 17.80 20.42 24.72
CA ALA A 561 18.30 20.73 26.06
C ALA A 561 17.39 20.17 27.19
N ILE A 562 16.08 20.06 26.96
CA ILE A 562 15.12 19.48 27.91
C ILE A 562 15.06 17.96 27.78
N VAL A 563 14.92 17.46 26.55
CA VAL A 563 14.56 16.07 26.28
C VAL A 563 15.72 15.13 26.55
N PHE A 564 16.94 15.40 26.10
CA PHE A 564 18.05 14.45 26.28
C PHE A 564 18.42 14.21 27.73
N PRO A 565 18.50 15.23 28.62
CA PRO A 565 18.63 14.98 30.05
C PRO A 565 17.45 14.19 30.63
N THR A 566 16.21 14.49 30.20
CA THR A 566 15.02 13.76 30.64
C THR A 566 15.11 12.28 30.26
N VAL A 567 15.48 11.96 29.03
CA VAL A 567 15.66 10.56 28.59
C VAL A 567 16.78 9.88 29.38
N ALA A 568 17.93 10.55 29.54
CA ALA A 568 19.10 9.99 30.23
C ALA A 568 18.85 9.70 31.72
N PHE A 569 18.13 10.56 32.42
CA PHE A 569 17.98 10.47 33.88
C PHE A 569 16.63 9.96 34.36
N VAL A 570 15.58 9.99 33.53
CA VAL A 570 14.23 9.56 33.91
C VAL A 570 13.87 8.22 33.27
N TYR A 571 13.97 8.11 31.94
CA TYR A 571 13.52 6.91 31.22
C TYR A 571 14.58 5.80 31.20
N LEU A 572 15.83 6.17 30.95
CA LEU A 572 16.91 5.20 30.76
C LEU A 572 17.20 4.35 32.02
N PRO A 573 17.15 4.87 33.26
CA PRO A 573 17.32 4.05 34.46
C PRO A 573 16.27 2.94 34.62
N ILE A 574 15.07 3.13 34.06
CA ILE A 574 13.99 2.12 34.08
C ILE A 574 14.27 1.05 33.02
N MET A 575 14.66 1.46 31.81
CA MET A 575 14.77 0.56 30.65
C MET A 575 16.10 -0.18 30.57
N TYR A 576 17.21 0.48 30.92
CA TYR A 576 18.56 -0.07 30.76
C TYR A 576 18.79 -1.39 31.52
N PRO A 577 18.34 -1.56 32.78
CA PRO A 577 18.52 -2.81 33.52
C PRO A 577 17.84 -4.02 32.85
N LEU A 578 16.79 -3.80 32.04
CA LEU A 578 15.99 -4.87 31.43
C LEU A 578 16.70 -5.55 30.24
N LYS A 579 17.63 -4.86 29.56
CA LYS A 579 18.46 -5.37 28.44
C LYS A 579 17.68 -6.16 27.36
N LEU A 580 16.48 -5.66 27.03
CA LEU A 580 15.52 -6.28 26.13
C LEU A 580 15.99 -6.25 24.66
N ILE A 581 15.52 -7.21 23.86
CA ILE A 581 15.74 -7.18 22.40
C ILE A 581 14.67 -6.29 21.77
N SER A 582 13.40 -6.48 22.11
CA SER A 582 12.29 -5.59 21.74
C SER A 582 11.94 -4.73 22.95
N VAL A 583 11.92 -3.41 22.76
CA VAL A 583 11.48 -2.46 23.82
C VAL A 583 10.06 -2.76 24.30
N TYR A 584 9.21 -3.32 23.43
CA TYR A 584 7.82 -3.67 23.74
C TYR A 584 7.69 -4.87 24.69
N GLU A 585 8.77 -5.62 24.96
CA GLU A 585 8.84 -6.63 26.03
C GLU A 585 8.48 -6.03 27.40
N TYR A 586 8.86 -4.77 27.63
CA TYR A 586 8.50 -4.02 28.83
C TYR A 586 6.97 -4.00 29.06
N LEU A 587 6.17 -3.85 27.99
CA LEU A 587 4.71 -3.78 28.10
C LEU A 587 4.09 -5.13 28.44
N GLU A 588 4.73 -6.24 28.08
CA GLU A 588 4.28 -7.56 28.56
C GLU A 588 4.57 -7.74 30.04
N MET A 589 5.75 -7.30 30.51
CA MET A 589 6.13 -7.37 31.91
C MET A 589 5.25 -6.48 32.80
N ARG A 590 4.87 -5.30 32.30
CA ARG A 590 4.05 -4.32 33.03
C ARG A 590 2.54 -4.58 32.94
N PHE A 591 2.08 -5.05 31.80
CA PHE A 591 0.67 -5.28 31.50
C PHE A 591 0.43 -6.74 31.09
N ASN A 592 0.46 -7.04 29.79
CA ASN A 592 0.32 -8.39 29.27
C ASN A 592 0.76 -8.50 27.80
N ILE A 593 0.78 -9.73 27.29
CA ILE A 593 1.15 -10.04 25.91
C ILE A 593 0.27 -9.34 24.85
N VAL A 594 -0.99 -9.02 25.16
CA VAL A 594 -1.90 -8.35 24.21
C VAL A 594 -1.43 -6.94 23.95
N ILE A 595 -1.11 -6.18 25.01
CA ILE A 595 -0.58 -4.81 24.90
C ILE A 595 0.76 -4.78 24.17
N ARG A 596 1.67 -5.72 24.48
CA ARG A 596 2.93 -5.88 23.73
C ARG A 596 2.69 -6.05 22.23
N ARG A 597 1.78 -6.95 21.83
CA ARG A 597 1.50 -7.23 20.40
C ARG A 597 0.83 -6.05 19.69
N MET A 598 -0.07 -5.36 20.36
CA MET A 598 -0.72 -4.19 19.78
C MET A 598 0.31 -3.06 19.57
N ALA A 599 1.13 -2.76 20.58
CA ALA A 599 2.16 -1.73 20.50
C ALA A 599 3.23 -2.06 19.45
N SER A 600 3.71 -3.31 19.39
CA SER A 600 4.70 -3.71 18.40
C SER A 600 4.16 -3.69 16.96
N PHE A 601 2.88 -4.03 16.76
CA PHE A 601 2.22 -3.89 15.46
C PHE A 601 2.11 -2.42 15.03
N ILE A 602 1.69 -1.54 15.94
CA ILE A 602 1.57 -0.10 15.70
C ILE A 602 2.95 0.49 15.34
N PHE A 603 4.01 0.09 16.05
CA PHE A 603 5.38 0.46 15.71
C PHE A 603 5.81 -0.03 14.33
N CYS A 604 5.55 -1.31 14.00
CA CYS A 604 5.90 -1.82 12.68
C CYS A 604 5.19 -1.03 11.58
N PHE A 605 3.91 -0.70 11.78
CA PHE A 605 3.14 0.15 10.87
C PHE A 605 3.77 1.55 10.72
N GLU A 606 4.11 2.21 11.83
CA GLU A 606 4.82 3.50 11.83
C GLU A 606 6.11 3.44 11.01
N MET A 607 6.95 2.43 11.26
CA MET A 607 8.25 2.29 10.62
C MET A 607 8.17 1.95 9.14
N PHE A 608 7.17 1.15 8.71
CA PHE A 608 6.96 0.93 7.29
C PHE A 608 6.63 2.24 6.56
N LEU A 609 5.82 3.12 7.14
CA LEU A 609 5.50 4.42 6.54
C LEU A 609 6.70 5.37 6.59
N TYR A 610 7.32 5.54 7.76
CA TYR A 610 8.41 6.49 7.96
C TYR A 610 9.63 6.14 7.12
N ILE A 611 10.08 4.88 7.13
CA ILE A 611 11.29 4.47 6.42
C ILE A 611 11.09 4.52 4.89
N SER A 612 9.86 4.37 4.39
CA SER A 612 9.54 4.61 2.97
C SER A 612 9.66 6.09 2.58
N VAL A 613 9.26 7.01 3.45
CA VAL A 613 9.48 8.46 3.24
C VAL A 613 10.97 8.80 3.25
N VAL A 614 11.72 8.20 4.17
CA VAL A 614 13.18 8.35 4.24
C VAL A 614 13.87 7.83 2.98
N LEU A 615 13.41 6.70 2.39
CA LEU A 615 13.98 6.15 1.15
C LEU A 615 13.79 7.09 -0.05
N TYR A 616 12.68 7.83 -0.08
CA TYR A 616 12.35 8.74 -1.17
C TYR A 616 13.23 9.99 -1.21
N ALA A 617 13.63 10.53 -0.04
CA ALA A 617 14.44 11.75 0.05
C ALA A 617 15.80 11.70 -0.68
N PRO A 618 16.68 10.69 -0.47
CA PRO A 618 17.93 10.59 -1.23
C PRO A 618 17.66 10.32 -2.71
N ALA A 619 16.61 9.56 -3.03
CA ALA A 619 16.26 9.28 -4.41
C ALA A 619 15.86 10.55 -5.17
N LEU A 620 15.07 11.43 -4.53
CA LEU A 620 14.70 12.75 -5.05
C LEU A 620 15.93 13.61 -5.30
N ALA A 621 16.86 13.68 -4.35
CA ALA A 621 18.10 14.45 -4.49
C ALA A 621 18.93 13.96 -5.68
N LEU A 622 19.18 12.65 -5.80
CA LEU A 622 19.95 12.10 -6.93
C LEU A 622 19.27 12.34 -8.27
N SER A 623 17.94 12.21 -8.35
CA SER A 623 17.20 12.50 -9.59
C SER A 623 17.15 13.99 -9.95
N SER A 624 17.45 14.89 -9.01
CA SER A 624 17.50 16.34 -9.27
C SER A 624 18.88 16.81 -9.74
N VAL A 625 19.92 16.01 -9.53
CA VAL A 625 21.31 16.35 -9.86
C VAL A 625 21.91 15.44 -10.95
N THR A 626 21.24 14.35 -11.28
CA THR A 626 21.64 13.41 -12.35
C THR A 626 20.48 13.20 -13.32
N PRO A 627 20.74 12.71 -14.55
CA PRO A 627 19.69 12.39 -15.53
C PRO A 627 18.80 11.20 -15.14
N MET A 628 19.01 10.59 -13.97
CA MET A 628 18.27 9.41 -13.55
C MET A 628 16.83 9.75 -13.16
N SER A 629 15.87 8.95 -13.63
CA SER A 629 14.49 9.07 -13.16
C SER A 629 14.40 8.82 -11.64
N ILE A 630 13.47 9.48 -10.96
CA ILE A 630 13.23 9.26 -9.54
C ILE A 630 12.88 7.79 -9.22
N THR A 631 12.23 7.10 -10.17
CA THR A 631 11.92 5.67 -10.08
C THR A 631 13.18 4.83 -10.06
N THR A 632 14.10 5.06 -11.01
CA THR A 632 15.39 4.36 -11.09
C THR A 632 16.23 4.65 -9.85
N SER A 633 16.27 5.91 -9.43
CA SER A 633 16.98 6.36 -8.23
C SER A 633 16.46 5.68 -6.96
N THR A 634 15.12 5.57 -6.81
CA THR A 634 14.48 4.88 -5.68
C THR A 634 14.81 3.39 -5.68
N LEU A 635 14.77 2.73 -6.85
CA LEU A 635 15.09 1.32 -6.99
C LEU A 635 16.54 1.03 -6.59
N VAL A 636 17.50 1.79 -7.15
CA VAL A 636 18.93 1.62 -6.85
C VAL A 636 19.20 1.83 -5.37
N THR A 637 18.67 2.91 -4.79
CA THR A 637 18.89 3.25 -3.39
C THR A 637 18.29 2.19 -2.46
N GLY A 638 17.07 1.73 -2.74
CA GLY A 638 16.38 0.74 -1.91
C GLY A 638 17.03 -0.64 -1.96
N LEU A 639 17.46 -1.09 -3.15
CA LEU A 639 18.17 -2.36 -3.30
C LEU A 639 19.53 -2.33 -2.62
N LEU A 640 20.31 -1.27 -2.80
CA LEU A 640 21.60 -1.11 -2.12
C LEU A 640 21.42 -1.11 -0.60
N ALA A 641 20.48 -0.31 -0.08
CA ALA A 641 20.19 -0.24 1.35
C ALA A 641 19.79 -1.59 1.92
N THR A 642 18.93 -2.32 1.22
CA THR A 642 18.46 -3.66 1.63
C THR A 642 19.62 -4.65 1.66
N PHE A 643 20.49 -4.62 0.64
CA PHE A 643 21.59 -5.56 0.50
C PHE A 643 22.61 -5.44 1.64
N TYR A 644 23.21 -4.27 1.85
CA TYR A 644 24.28 -4.16 2.84
C TYR A 644 23.76 -4.30 4.28
N THR A 645 22.52 -3.87 4.55
CA THR A 645 21.93 -4.00 5.89
C THR A 645 21.67 -5.46 6.24
N THR A 646 21.24 -6.26 5.27
CA THR A 646 21.00 -7.70 5.45
C THR A 646 22.30 -8.45 5.78
N LEU A 647 23.44 -7.99 5.26
CA LEU A 647 24.75 -8.61 5.47
C LEU A 647 25.45 -8.15 6.77
N GLY A 648 25.49 -6.84 7.04
CA GLY A 648 26.39 -6.25 8.03
C GLY A 648 25.97 -6.36 9.50
N GLY A 649 24.67 -6.48 9.81
CA GLY A 649 24.17 -6.47 11.18
C GLY A 649 24.42 -5.15 11.95
N SER A 650 23.94 -5.07 13.19
CA SER A 650 23.92 -3.84 14.01
C SER A 650 25.29 -3.20 14.25
N ASN A 651 26.35 -3.97 14.51
CA ASN A 651 27.70 -3.42 14.73
C ASN A 651 28.24 -2.68 13.49
N ALA A 652 28.05 -3.24 12.29
CA ALA A 652 28.46 -2.57 11.06
C ALA A 652 27.64 -1.28 10.88
N VAL A 653 26.33 -1.36 11.11
CA VAL A 653 25.41 -0.21 11.02
C VAL A 653 25.81 0.93 11.96
N VAL A 654 26.31 0.65 13.17
CA VAL A 654 26.80 1.69 14.07
C VAL A 654 28.00 2.43 13.47
N TRP A 655 29.01 1.72 12.98
CA TRP A 655 30.21 2.34 12.42
C TRP A 655 29.94 3.09 11.12
N THR A 656 29.15 2.50 10.22
CA THR A 656 28.78 3.18 8.96
C THR A 656 27.98 4.44 9.25
N SER A 657 27.03 4.40 10.20
CA SER A 657 26.26 5.57 10.61
C SER A 657 27.13 6.67 11.21
N ALA A 658 28.12 6.32 12.04
CA ALA A 658 29.01 7.32 12.64
C ALA A 658 29.83 8.06 11.57
N LEU A 659 30.38 7.34 10.58
CA LEU A 659 31.10 7.93 9.46
C LEU A 659 30.18 8.78 8.57
N GLN A 660 28.94 8.32 8.36
CA GLN A 660 27.94 9.05 7.56
C GLN A 660 27.54 10.39 8.19
N VAL A 661 27.41 10.48 9.53
CA VAL A 661 27.12 11.76 10.20
C VAL A 661 28.29 12.74 10.06
N LEU A 662 29.54 12.26 10.18
CA LEU A 662 30.70 13.12 9.94
C LEU A 662 30.73 13.64 8.51
N LEU A 663 30.35 12.81 7.54
CA LEU A 663 30.21 13.23 6.15
C LEU A 663 29.13 14.29 5.97
N VAL A 664 27.96 14.14 6.62
CA VAL A 664 26.87 15.13 6.60
C VAL A 664 27.35 16.47 7.15
N ILE A 665 28.06 16.46 8.29
CA ILE A 665 28.62 17.68 8.89
C ILE A 665 29.63 18.33 7.93
N ALA A 666 30.53 17.54 7.34
CA ALA A 666 31.52 18.03 6.38
C ALA A 666 30.87 18.64 5.12
N GLY A 667 29.86 17.97 4.55
CA GLY A 667 29.10 18.47 3.41
C GLY A 667 28.34 19.75 3.73
N ALA A 668 27.73 19.84 4.92
CA ALA A 668 27.04 21.05 5.37
C ALA A 668 28.02 22.24 5.53
N PHE A 669 29.18 22.03 6.14
CA PHE A 669 30.22 23.07 6.22
C PHE A 669 30.70 23.52 4.85
N ALA A 670 30.93 22.58 3.91
CA ALA A 670 31.36 22.92 2.57
C ALA A 670 30.34 23.80 1.83
N ILE A 671 29.04 23.49 1.95
CA ILE A 671 27.95 24.30 1.38
C ILE A 671 27.88 25.67 2.04
N ILE A 672 28.01 25.74 3.37
CA ILE A 672 27.93 27.01 4.11
C ILE A 672 29.11 27.93 3.76
N ILE A 673 30.34 27.40 3.70
CA ILE A 673 31.53 28.18 3.38
C ILE A 673 31.40 28.76 1.98
N THR A 674 31.14 27.93 0.98
CA THR A 674 31.00 28.39 -0.42
C THR A 674 29.80 29.34 -0.57
N GLY A 675 28.68 29.05 0.06
CA GLY A 675 27.48 29.90 0.00
C GLY A 675 27.67 31.26 0.68
N CYS A 676 28.40 31.32 1.80
CA CYS A 676 28.75 32.61 2.43
C CYS A 676 29.74 33.41 1.58
N LEU A 677 30.69 32.74 0.92
CA LEU A 677 31.60 33.42 -0.01
C LEU A 677 30.85 34.00 -1.22
N GLU A 678 29.85 33.31 -1.75
CA GLU A 678 28.96 33.85 -2.79
C GLU A 678 28.07 35.00 -2.31
N ALA A 679 27.68 35.00 -1.03
CA ALA A 679 26.77 35.97 -0.43
C ALA A 679 27.47 37.20 0.18
N ASN A 680 28.77 37.41 -0.09
CA ASN A 680 29.59 38.47 0.52
C ASN A 680 29.69 38.42 2.06
N GLY A 681 29.52 37.23 2.66
CA GLY A 681 29.67 36.99 4.08
C GLY A 681 28.37 36.64 4.80
N ILE A 682 28.51 36.10 6.02
CA ILE A 682 27.36 35.63 6.82
C ILE A 682 26.52 36.77 7.40
N GLU A 683 27.10 37.96 7.59
CA GLU A 683 26.39 39.14 8.09
C GLU A 683 25.34 39.63 7.09
N GLU A 684 25.68 39.64 5.79
CA GLU A 684 24.74 40.00 4.72
C GLU A 684 23.60 38.98 4.63
N VAL A 685 23.92 37.68 4.68
CA VAL A 685 22.92 36.61 4.72
C VAL A 685 21.97 36.80 5.91
N TRP A 686 22.49 37.11 7.09
CA TRP A 686 21.68 37.36 8.28
C TRP A 686 20.77 38.58 8.11
N ALA A 687 21.33 39.71 7.68
CA ALA A 687 20.58 40.96 7.48
C ALA A 687 19.43 40.77 6.47
N TYR A 688 19.67 40.08 5.36
CA TYR A 688 18.67 39.79 4.34
C TYR A 688 17.53 38.90 4.88
N ASN A 689 17.85 37.90 5.70
CA ASN A 689 16.86 37.01 6.31
C ASN A 689 16.02 37.71 7.39
N VAL A 690 16.61 38.66 8.14
CA VAL A 690 15.86 39.51 9.08
C VAL A 690 14.88 40.40 8.33
N ALA A 691 15.33 41.07 7.25
CA ALA A 691 14.47 41.90 6.41
C ALA A 691 13.32 41.09 5.77
N GLY A 692 13.60 39.85 5.34
CA GLY A 692 12.61 38.93 4.79
C GLY A 692 11.66 38.29 5.81
N LEU A 693 11.70 38.66 7.10
CA LEU A 693 10.91 38.06 8.19
C LEU A 693 11.17 36.55 8.41
N ARG A 694 12.31 36.01 7.95
CA ARG A 694 12.69 34.60 8.19
C ARG A 694 13.25 34.42 9.59
N MET A 695 13.88 35.44 10.18
CA MET A 695 14.45 35.39 11.54
C MET A 695 13.50 35.97 12.59
N ASP A 696 12.21 35.68 12.46
CA ASP A 696 11.20 36.06 13.44
C ASP A 696 10.95 34.90 14.43
N PHE A 697 11.54 35.01 15.61
CA PHE A 697 11.45 34.03 16.70
C PHE A 697 10.41 34.40 17.77
N SER A 698 9.57 35.42 17.51
CA SER A 698 8.78 36.11 18.54
C SER A 698 7.31 35.68 18.61
N ASP A 699 6.88 34.69 17.81
CA ASP A 699 5.49 34.21 17.83
C ASP A 699 5.17 33.39 19.09
N VAL A 700 4.65 34.08 20.11
CA VAL A 700 4.26 33.56 21.43
C VAL A 700 2.79 33.11 21.51
N ARG A 701 2.07 33.03 20.39
CA ARG A 701 0.63 32.73 20.41
C ARG A 701 0.37 31.32 20.93
N ILE A 702 -0.54 31.23 21.92
CA ILE A 702 -1.04 29.96 22.50
C ILE A 702 -2.28 29.51 21.72
N ASP A 703 -2.16 29.38 20.39
CA ASP A 703 -3.20 28.78 19.55
C ASP A 703 -2.63 27.50 18.92
N PRO A 704 -3.15 26.30 19.25
CA PRO A 704 -2.62 25.04 18.73
C PRO A 704 -2.83 24.86 17.22
N ARG A 705 -3.59 25.75 16.56
CA ARG A 705 -3.76 25.79 15.10
C ARG A 705 -2.60 26.50 14.40
N VAL A 706 -1.80 27.29 15.12
CA VAL A 706 -0.60 27.93 14.58
C VAL A 706 0.46 26.87 14.38
N ARG A 707 0.94 26.73 13.14
CA ARG A 707 1.94 25.71 12.75
C ARG A 707 3.18 25.76 13.65
N HIS A 708 3.85 26.91 13.66
CA HIS A 708 5.07 27.14 14.44
C HIS A 708 4.93 28.41 15.30
N SER A 709 4.60 28.22 16.57
CA SER A 709 4.80 29.20 17.64
C SER A 709 5.83 28.64 18.63
N ILE A 710 6.35 29.47 19.54
CA ILE A 710 7.25 28.99 20.61
C ILE A 710 6.60 27.81 21.36
N TRP A 711 5.31 27.92 21.66
CA TRP A 711 4.58 26.90 22.39
C TRP A 711 4.33 25.64 21.55
N SER A 712 3.95 25.77 20.27
CA SER A 712 3.71 24.59 19.43
C SER A 712 5.00 23.80 19.20
N VAL A 713 6.13 24.50 18.96
CA VAL A 713 7.43 23.86 18.72
C VAL A 713 8.02 23.29 20.01
N VAL A 714 8.01 24.03 21.12
CA VAL A 714 8.61 23.54 22.38
C VAL A 714 7.78 22.39 22.96
N ILE A 715 6.45 22.53 23.07
CA ILE A 715 5.60 21.48 23.65
C ILE A 715 5.50 20.30 22.68
N GLY A 716 5.08 20.54 21.44
CA GLY A 716 4.93 19.48 20.44
C GLY A 716 6.26 18.77 20.16
N GLY A 717 7.32 19.55 19.93
CA GLY A 717 8.67 19.02 19.72
C GLY A 717 9.19 18.19 20.90
N THR A 718 8.92 18.60 22.14
CA THR A 718 9.30 17.82 23.34
C THR A 718 8.71 16.42 23.30
N PHE A 719 7.40 16.28 23.07
CA PHE A 719 6.77 14.97 22.99
C PHE A 719 7.23 14.18 21.75
N THR A 720 7.44 14.83 20.61
CA THR A 720 7.96 14.18 19.40
C THR A 720 9.36 13.59 19.63
N VAL A 721 10.29 14.34 20.21
CA VAL A 721 11.67 13.87 20.46
C VAL A 721 11.69 12.83 21.58
N ILE A 722 10.89 12.98 22.65
CA ILE A 722 10.78 11.94 23.69
C ILE A 722 10.32 10.62 23.06
N CYS A 723 9.32 10.65 22.19
CA CYS A 723 8.85 9.44 21.50
C CYS A 723 9.98 8.78 20.70
N GLN A 724 10.74 9.56 19.93
CA GLN A 724 11.87 9.04 19.16
C GLN A 724 12.94 8.39 20.03
N PHE A 725 13.25 8.94 21.20
CA PHE A 725 14.37 8.46 22.03
C PHE A 725 13.96 7.54 23.20
N THR A 726 12.67 7.26 23.40
CA THR A 726 12.21 6.38 24.52
C THR A 726 11.45 5.15 24.07
N THR A 727 10.56 5.29 23.08
CA THR A 727 9.66 4.21 22.65
C THR A 727 10.06 3.63 21.31
N ASN A 728 10.82 4.36 20.49
CA ASN A 728 11.24 3.87 19.19
C ASN A 728 12.45 2.94 19.27
N GLN A 729 12.28 1.73 18.76
CA GLN A 729 13.30 0.68 18.78
C GLN A 729 14.61 1.09 18.10
N MET A 730 14.59 1.95 17.07
CA MET A 730 15.80 2.37 16.35
C MET A 730 16.84 3.03 17.28
N GLY A 731 16.35 3.84 18.23
CA GLY A 731 17.17 4.49 19.26
C GLY A 731 17.45 3.56 20.43
N VAL A 732 16.40 2.92 20.97
CA VAL A 732 16.49 2.14 22.23
C VAL A 732 17.52 1.01 22.15
N GLN A 733 17.62 0.33 20.99
CA GLN A 733 18.60 -0.74 20.79
C GLN A 733 20.06 -0.28 20.99
N ARG A 734 20.37 1.00 20.71
CA ARG A 734 21.72 1.57 20.85
C ARG A 734 22.08 1.83 22.31
N TYR A 735 21.10 1.96 23.20
CA TYR A 735 21.38 2.13 24.62
C TYR A 735 21.84 0.82 25.25
N PHE A 736 21.23 -0.29 24.83
CA PHE A 736 21.53 -1.62 25.35
C PHE A 736 22.86 -2.20 24.84
N SER A 737 23.46 -1.58 23.81
CA SER A 737 24.82 -1.92 23.35
C SER A 737 25.92 -1.27 24.20
N MET A 738 25.58 -0.36 25.11
CA MET A 738 26.55 0.28 26.01
C MET A 738 26.87 -0.60 27.21
N ALA A 739 28.14 -0.61 27.63
CA ALA A 739 28.64 -1.44 28.73
C ALA A 739 28.07 -1.11 30.12
N SER A 740 27.67 0.16 30.35
CA SER A 740 27.10 0.61 31.62
C SER A 740 26.02 1.68 31.41
N LEU A 741 25.11 1.81 32.38
CA LEU A 741 24.08 2.86 32.38
C LEU A 741 24.72 4.25 32.28
N ARG A 742 25.82 4.49 33.01
CA ARG A 742 26.54 5.77 32.98
C ARG A 742 27.09 6.08 31.58
N ASN A 743 27.56 5.07 30.85
CA ASN A 743 28.03 5.26 29.48
C ASN A 743 26.86 5.48 28.51
N ALA A 744 25.72 4.82 28.71
CA ALA A 744 24.50 5.07 27.94
C ALA A 744 23.95 6.49 28.20
N GLN A 745 23.96 6.97 29.44
CA GLN A 745 23.58 8.34 29.80
C GLN A 745 24.48 9.36 29.12
N LYS A 746 25.82 9.18 29.22
CA LYS A 746 26.78 10.04 28.52
C LYS A 746 26.53 10.04 27.01
N MET A 747 26.25 8.88 26.42
CA MET A 747 25.95 8.76 24.99
C MET A 747 24.71 9.58 24.61
N ILE A 748 23.62 9.55 25.38
CA ILE A 748 22.42 10.36 25.11
C ILE A 748 22.74 11.85 25.29
N LEU A 749 23.46 12.22 26.34
CA LEU A 749 23.81 13.63 26.60
C LEU A 749 24.71 14.23 25.50
N TRP A 750 25.55 13.43 24.85
CA TRP A 750 26.30 13.88 23.66
C TRP A 750 25.40 14.25 22.47
N ASN A 751 24.15 13.79 22.43
CA ASN A 751 23.21 14.23 21.37
C ASN A 751 22.79 15.69 21.54
N VAL A 752 22.86 16.29 22.75
CA VAL A 752 22.56 17.72 22.96
C VAL A 752 23.42 18.61 22.07
N PRO A 753 24.76 18.64 22.19
CA PRO A 753 25.59 19.51 21.36
C PRO A 753 25.60 19.08 19.89
N LEU A 754 25.52 17.78 19.61
CA LEU A 754 25.67 17.28 18.24
C LEU A 754 24.40 17.50 17.40
N ASP A 755 23.19 17.26 17.94
CA ASP A 755 21.94 17.59 17.23
C ASP A 755 21.73 19.09 17.14
N ALA A 756 22.15 19.85 18.16
CA ALA A 756 22.17 21.31 18.11
C ALA A 756 23.07 21.82 16.97
N LEU A 757 24.27 21.26 16.83
CA LEU A 757 25.19 21.60 15.74
C LEU A 757 24.57 21.28 14.37
N CYS A 758 24.06 20.06 14.18
CA CYS A 758 23.42 19.66 12.93
C CYS A 758 22.25 20.59 12.57
N LEU A 759 21.35 20.87 13.51
CA LEU A 759 20.21 21.75 13.28
C LEU A 759 20.69 23.15 12.88
N LEU A 760 21.63 23.75 13.62
CA LEU A 760 22.16 25.09 13.30
C LEU A 760 22.76 25.16 11.90
N LEU A 761 23.57 24.17 11.50
CA LEU A 761 24.15 24.12 10.16
C LEU A 761 23.05 24.09 9.08
N LEU A 762 22.00 23.28 9.27
CA LEU A 762 20.88 23.21 8.32
C LEU A 762 20.07 24.50 8.26
N MET A 763 19.89 25.19 9.40
CA MET A 763 19.22 26.50 9.42
C MET A 763 20.03 27.54 8.64
N ILE A 764 21.36 27.54 8.77
CA ILE A 764 22.24 28.43 8.00
C ILE A 764 22.15 28.16 6.51
N ILE A 765 22.13 26.89 6.10
CA ILE A 765 21.90 26.53 4.68
C ILE A 765 20.57 27.10 4.20
N GLY A 766 19.50 26.98 4.99
CA GLY A 766 18.20 27.57 4.69
C GLY A 766 18.24 29.09 4.49
N MET A 767 19.01 29.80 5.33
CA MET A 767 19.21 31.25 5.20
C MET A 767 19.94 31.61 3.90
N ILE A 768 20.98 30.85 3.55
CA ILE A 768 21.74 31.04 2.30
C ILE A 768 20.81 30.83 1.09
N LEU A 769 19.95 29.81 1.13
CA LEU A 769 18.97 29.58 0.06
C LEU A 769 18.02 30.78 -0.10
N TYR A 770 17.56 31.38 1.00
CA TYR A 770 16.67 32.53 0.93
C TYR A 770 17.37 33.76 0.39
N HIS A 771 18.61 34.01 0.81
CA HIS A 771 19.43 35.06 0.22
C HIS A 771 19.65 34.82 -1.29
N ALA A 772 19.86 33.57 -1.71
CA ALA A 772 20.10 33.23 -3.11
C ALA A 772 18.85 33.38 -4.01
N TYR A 773 17.65 33.02 -3.51
CA TYR A 773 16.45 32.86 -4.34
C TYR A 773 15.19 33.62 -3.86
N GLY A 774 15.22 34.36 -2.76
CA GLY A 774 14.02 35.00 -2.18
C GLY A 774 13.25 35.91 -3.14
N GLU A 775 13.94 36.55 -4.08
CA GLU A 775 13.37 37.41 -5.13
C GLU A 775 13.31 36.78 -6.52
N CYS A 776 13.81 35.55 -6.66
CA CYS A 776 13.75 34.79 -7.89
C CYS A 776 13.52 33.31 -7.58
N ASP A 777 12.30 33.01 -7.12
CA ASP A 777 11.96 31.66 -6.66
C ASP A 777 11.91 30.65 -7.83
N PRO A 778 12.76 29.59 -7.82
CA PRO A 778 12.82 28.62 -8.91
C PRO A 778 11.54 27.80 -9.09
N ARG A 779 10.72 27.64 -8.03
CA ARG A 779 9.47 26.89 -8.10
C ARG A 779 8.38 27.71 -8.78
N MET A 780 8.29 29.02 -8.49
CA MET A 780 7.37 29.93 -9.20
C MET A 780 7.70 30.05 -10.69
N LEU A 781 8.96 29.83 -11.07
CA LEU A 781 9.41 29.76 -12.47
C LEU A 781 9.21 28.38 -13.13
N GLY A 782 8.74 27.37 -12.40
CA GLY A 782 8.56 26.00 -12.91
C GLY A 782 9.87 25.22 -13.09
N LEU A 783 11.00 25.72 -12.59
CA LEU A 783 12.31 25.05 -12.66
C LEU A 783 12.43 23.91 -11.64
N THR A 784 11.63 23.94 -10.57
CA THR A 784 11.52 22.87 -9.59
C THR A 784 10.05 22.53 -9.33
N THR A 785 9.77 21.25 -9.07
CA THR A 785 8.39 20.75 -8.91
C THR A 785 7.98 20.65 -7.43
N LYS A 786 8.92 20.27 -6.55
CA LYS A 786 8.71 20.11 -5.11
C LYS A 786 9.56 21.09 -4.31
N VAL A 787 9.03 21.55 -3.18
CA VAL A 787 9.73 22.47 -2.27
C VAL A 787 11.04 21.90 -1.73
N ASP A 788 11.15 20.58 -1.59
CA ASP A 788 12.35 19.91 -1.09
C ASP A 788 13.49 19.86 -2.15
N GLN A 789 13.25 20.28 -3.41
CA GLN A 789 14.25 20.31 -4.48
C GLN A 789 15.12 21.58 -4.47
N ILE A 790 14.80 22.58 -3.66
CA ILE A 790 15.48 23.87 -3.70
C ILE A 790 16.97 23.79 -3.35
N LEU A 791 17.34 22.95 -2.38
CA LEU A 791 18.75 22.76 -2.01
C LEU A 791 19.54 22.01 -3.10
N PRO A 792 19.06 20.85 -3.62
CA PRO A 792 19.70 20.24 -4.80
C PRO A 792 19.84 21.21 -5.98
N PHE A 793 18.80 22.01 -6.26
CA PHE A 793 18.84 23.01 -7.32
C PHE A 793 19.91 24.07 -7.06
N TYR A 794 20.02 24.58 -5.84
CA TYR A 794 21.07 25.54 -5.45
C TYR A 794 22.47 24.99 -5.69
N VAL A 795 22.72 23.75 -5.26
CA VAL A 795 24.03 23.11 -5.40
C VAL A 795 24.43 22.98 -6.88
N MET A 796 23.49 22.62 -7.76
CA MET A 796 23.80 22.48 -9.19
C MET A 796 23.86 23.83 -9.93
N ASN A 797 23.02 24.79 -9.55
CA ASN A 797 22.90 26.07 -10.22
C ASN A 797 24.00 27.07 -9.83
N LYS A 798 24.36 27.12 -8.54
CA LYS A 798 25.31 28.09 -8.02
C LYS A 798 26.65 27.46 -7.68
N LEU A 799 26.62 26.30 -7.03
CA LEU A 799 27.83 25.70 -6.46
C LEU A 799 28.55 24.69 -7.37
N SER A 800 28.06 24.43 -8.58
CA SER A 800 28.65 23.44 -9.51
C SER A 800 30.05 23.82 -10.00
N HIS A 801 30.44 25.09 -9.88
CA HIS A 801 31.80 25.55 -10.18
C HIS A 801 32.85 24.99 -9.20
N ALA A 802 32.45 24.62 -7.98
CA ALA A 802 33.33 24.02 -6.99
C ALA A 802 33.39 22.49 -7.20
N THR A 803 34.32 22.05 -8.06
CA THR A 803 34.48 20.63 -8.44
C THR A 803 34.53 19.70 -7.22
N GLY A 804 33.65 18.70 -7.19
CA GLY A 804 33.54 17.72 -6.10
C GLY A 804 32.51 18.07 -5.02
N LEU A 805 32.07 19.33 -4.94
CA LEU A 805 31.07 19.78 -3.96
C LEU A 805 29.67 19.19 -4.23
N PRO A 806 29.16 19.15 -5.48
CA PRO A 806 27.94 18.41 -5.79
C PRO A 806 28.03 16.93 -5.40
N GLY A 807 29.15 16.27 -5.68
CA GLY A 807 29.41 14.89 -5.27
C GLY A 807 29.35 14.71 -3.75
N LEU A 808 30.01 15.60 -2.99
CA LEU A 808 30.02 15.59 -1.53
C LEU A 808 28.63 15.84 -0.93
N PHE A 809 27.83 16.73 -1.53
CA PHE A 809 26.45 16.99 -1.13
C PHE A 809 25.56 15.75 -1.29
N VAL A 810 25.59 15.14 -2.48
CA VAL A 810 24.79 13.92 -2.75
C VAL A 810 25.25 12.78 -1.85
N ALA A 811 26.55 12.63 -1.65
CA ALA A 811 27.15 11.67 -0.73
C ALA A 811 26.65 11.88 0.72
N SER A 812 26.53 13.13 1.17
CA SER A 812 25.99 13.50 2.49
C SER A 812 24.52 13.11 2.64
N ILE A 813 23.68 13.41 1.63
CA ILE A 813 22.26 13.02 1.64
C ILE A 813 22.09 11.51 1.66
N TYR A 814 22.86 10.79 0.82
CA TYR A 814 22.83 9.33 0.83
C TYR A 814 23.33 8.77 2.15
N GLY A 815 24.39 9.33 2.73
CA GLY A 815 24.88 8.93 4.03
C GLY A 815 23.81 9.03 5.11
N ALA A 816 23.13 10.17 5.21
CA ALA A 816 22.03 10.40 6.15
C ALA A 816 20.87 9.41 5.94
N GLY A 817 20.44 9.25 4.68
CA GLY A 817 19.35 8.33 4.31
C GLY A 817 19.70 6.88 4.64
N LEU A 818 20.87 6.41 4.20
CA LEU A 818 21.33 5.03 4.42
C LEU A 818 21.45 4.70 5.92
N SER A 819 21.97 5.61 6.75
CA SER A 819 22.04 5.41 8.21
C SER A 819 20.66 5.14 8.83
N THR A 820 19.66 5.94 8.45
CA THR A 820 18.29 5.81 8.93
C THR A 820 17.62 4.55 8.38
N LEU A 821 17.78 4.24 7.09
CA LEU A 821 17.23 3.01 6.47
C LEU A 821 17.76 1.75 7.17
N ALA A 822 19.08 1.67 7.39
CA ALA A 822 19.69 0.53 8.05
C ALA A 822 19.21 0.36 9.50
N SER A 823 19.09 1.47 10.22
CA SER A 823 18.55 1.48 11.60
C SER A 823 17.09 1.02 11.63
N GLY A 824 16.28 1.46 10.66
CA GLY A 824 14.88 1.07 10.53
C GLY A 824 14.69 -0.40 10.19
N PHE A 825 15.46 -0.93 9.23
CA PHE A 825 15.38 -2.34 8.84
C PHE A 825 15.80 -3.28 9.98
N THR A 826 16.86 -2.93 10.70
CA THR A 826 17.33 -3.71 11.85
C THR A 826 16.33 -3.67 13.01
N ALA A 827 15.73 -2.51 13.28
CA ALA A 827 14.70 -2.38 14.30
C ALA A 827 13.42 -3.17 13.95
N LEU A 828 12.95 -3.10 12.70
CA LEU A 828 11.82 -3.89 12.21
C LEU A 828 12.11 -5.39 12.29
N ALA A 829 13.30 -5.82 11.86
CA ALA A 829 13.70 -7.22 11.94
C ALA A 829 13.77 -7.71 13.40
N ALA A 830 14.29 -6.90 14.32
CA ALA A 830 14.35 -7.23 15.74
C ALA A 830 12.95 -7.42 16.35
N VAL A 831 12.04 -6.46 16.11
CA VAL A 831 10.67 -6.50 16.62
C VAL A 831 9.89 -7.66 16.02
N LEU A 832 9.93 -7.86 14.70
CA LEU A 832 9.24 -8.98 14.04
C LEU A 832 9.79 -10.34 14.49
N LEU A 833 11.10 -10.47 14.69
CA LEU A 833 11.71 -11.71 15.18
C LEU A 833 11.25 -12.03 16.60
N GLN A 834 11.29 -11.05 17.50
CA GLN A 834 11.06 -11.25 18.92
C GLN A 834 9.58 -11.27 19.29
N ASP A 835 8.74 -10.46 18.64
CA ASP A 835 7.33 -10.28 18.99
C ASP A 835 6.38 -11.12 18.12
N VAL A 836 6.83 -11.56 16.94
CA VAL A 836 6.01 -12.36 16.00
C VAL A 836 6.60 -13.76 15.80
N VAL A 837 7.80 -13.87 15.21
CA VAL A 837 8.35 -15.16 14.78
C VAL A 837 8.66 -16.08 15.96
N THR A 838 9.36 -15.59 16.98
CA THR A 838 9.78 -16.39 18.12
C THR A 838 8.58 -16.93 18.91
N PRO A 839 7.54 -16.14 19.23
CA PRO A 839 6.32 -16.66 19.83
C PRO A 839 5.57 -17.65 18.94
N LEU A 840 5.48 -17.42 17.62
CA LEU A 840 4.84 -18.38 16.71
C LEU A 840 5.60 -19.70 16.67
N HIS A 841 6.93 -19.67 16.51
CA HIS A 841 7.74 -20.88 16.50
C HIS A 841 7.66 -21.65 17.81
N ARG A 842 7.74 -20.95 18.95
CA ARG A 842 7.57 -21.59 20.27
C ARG A 842 6.19 -22.24 20.40
N ARG A 843 5.14 -21.64 19.83
CA ARG A 843 3.78 -22.20 19.84
C ARG A 843 3.64 -23.45 18.97
N PHE A 844 4.25 -23.48 17.78
CA PHE A 844 4.12 -24.60 16.83
C PHE A 844 5.15 -25.71 17.05
N ALA A 845 6.42 -25.37 17.26
CA ALA A 845 7.52 -26.32 17.41
C ALA A 845 7.80 -26.72 18.88
N LYS A 846 7.16 -26.05 19.86
CA LYS A 846 7.36 -26.24 21.31
C LYS A 846 8.83 -26.16 21.77
N LYS A 847 9.71 -25.53 20.98
CA LYS A 847 11.14 -25.34 21.26
C LYS A 847 11.54 -23.88 21.00
N PRO A 848 12.54 -23.35 21.72
CA PRO A 848 13.11 -22.04 21.40
C PRO A 848 13.87 -22.08 20.06
N LEU A 849 13.90 -20.97 19.34
CA LEU A 849 14.74 -20.86 18.13
C LEU A 849 16.21 -21.04 18.53
N SER A 850 16.95 -21.85 17.76
CA SER A 850 18.41 -21.87 17.83
C SER A 850 18.98 -20.50 17.47
N SER A 851 20.07 -20.09 18.12
CA SER A 851 20.74 -18.81 17.89
C SER A 851 21.12 -18.59 16.41
N ALA A 852 21.58 -19.65 15.73
CA ALA A 852 21.93 -19.59 14.30
C ALA A 852 20.69 -19.41 13.41
N THR A 853 19.59 -20.11 13.72
CA THR A 853 18.32 -19.97 13.00
C THR A 853 17.72 -18.59 13.22
N SER A 854 17.79 -18.07 14.45
CA SER A 854 17.32 -16.73 14.80
C SER A 854 18.10 -15.65 14.04
N ALA A 855 19.43 -15.79 13.93
CA ALA A 855 20.27 -14.91 13.12
C ALA A 855 19.90 -14.97 11.63
N PHE A 856 19.75 -16.17 11.05
CA PHE A 856 19.33 -16.30 9.64
C PHE A 856 17.96 -15.68 9.38
N VAL A 857 16.97 -15.97 10.23
CA VAL A 857 15.62 -15.43 10.08
C VAL A 857 15.62 -13.90 10.23
N SER A 858 16.44 -13.34 11.12
CA SER A 858 16.57 -11.88 11.25
C SER A 858 17.04 -11.21 9.95
N LYS A 859 17.99 -11.83 9.23
CA LYS A 859 18.47 -11.35 7.93
C LYS A 859 17.38 -11.45 6.86
N CYS A 860 16.64 -12.55 6.82
CA CYS A 860 15.50 -12.70 5.91
C CYS A 860 14.39 -11.67 6.20
N LEU A 861 14.11 -11.38 7.46
CA LEU A 861 13.14 -10.36 7.86
C LEU A 861 13.61 -8.95 7.45
N ALA A 862 14.88 -8.61 7.66
CA ALA A 862 15.45 -7.33 7.23
C ALA A 862 15.33 -7.15 5.71
N CYS A 863 15.68 -8.18 4.93
CA CYS A 863 15.54 -8.19 3.48
C CYS A 863 14.07 -8.00 3.04
N THR A 864 13.16 -8.77 3.65
CA THR A 864 11.72 -8.69 3.36
C THR A 864 11.16 -7.30 3.68
N CYS A 865 11.53 -6.73 4.83
CA CYS A 865 11.11 -5.38 5.21
C CYS A 865 11.64 -4.34 4.22
N GLY A 866 12.92 -4.45 3.79
CA GLY A 866 13.51 -3.58 2.81
C GLY A 866 12.77 -3.59 1.47
N LEU A 867 12.37 -4.77 0.98
CA LEU A 867 11.58 -4.90 -0.25
C LEU A 867 10.16 -4.31 -0.11
N VAL A 868 9.50 -4.51 1.03
CA VAL A 868 8.18 -3.88 1.30
C VAL A 868 8.30 -2.36 1.34
N ILE A 869 9.32 -1.84 2.02
CA ILE A 869 9.60 -0.40 2.12
C ILE A 869 9.89 0.21 0.76
N LEU A 870 10.66 -0.50 -0.08
CA LEU A 870 10.90 -0.10 -1.47
C LEU A 870 9.60 -0.03 -2.28
N GLY A 871 8.70 -1.00 -2.13
CA GLY A 871 7.37 -0.96 -2.75
C GLY A 871 6.54 0.24 -2.29
N LEU A 872 6.52 0.52 -0.99
CA LEU A 872 5.81 1.66 -0.40
C LEU A 872 6.44 3.01 -0.75
N ALA A 873 7.75 3.09 -1.00
CA ALA A 873 8.42 4.33 -1.37
C ALA A 873 7.94 4.88 -2.72
N PHE A 874 7.50 4.03 -3.66
CA PHE A 874 6.87 4.48 -4.90
C PHE A 874 5.53 5.21 -4.66
N ALA A 875 4.82 4.92 -3.56
CA ALA A 875 3.59 5.63 -3.21
C ALA A 875 3.88 7.04 -2.67
N VAL A 876 5.01 7.25 -1.98
CA VAL A 876 5.40 8.56 -1.40
C VAL A 876 5.54 9.64 -2.49
N GLY A 877 5.99 9.26 -3.69
CA GLY A 877 6.15 10.18 -4.82
C GLY A 877 4.89 10.94 -5.21
N HIS A 878 3.71 10.35 -4.94
CA HIS A 878 2.40 10.89 -5.28
C HIS A 878 1.81 11.85 -4.23
N VAL A 879 2.46 12.00 -3.06
CA VAL A 879 1.97 12.88 -1.99
C VAL A 879 2.49 14.32 -2.21
N GLN A 880 1.57 15.30 -2.24
CA GLN A 880 1.86 16.73 -2.45
C GLN A 880 2.15 17.48 -1.14
N SER A 881 3.05 16.95 -0.29
CA SER A 881 3.49 17.63 0.94
C SER A 881 5.01 17.60 1.04
N ASN A 882 5.59 18.52 1.82
CA ASN A 882 7.03 18.52 2.09
C ASN A 882 7.41 17.29 2.94
N ILE A 883 8.62 16.77 2.72
CA ILE A 883 9.02 15.45 3.24
C ILE A 883 9.11 15.49 4.78
N ILE A 884 9.55 16.62 5.34
CA ILE A 884 9.69 16.80 6.80
C ILE A 884 8.36 16.84 7.53
N GLN A 885 7.32 17.48 6.99
CA GLN A 885 5.99 17.46 7.61
C GLN A 885 5.41 16.06 7.59
N ILE A 886 5.56 15.31 6.50
CA ILE A 886 5.08 13.92 6.43
C ILE A 886 5.77 13.10 7.52
N ALA A 887 7.10 13.19 7.63
CA ALA A 887 7.86 12.45 8.63
C ALA A 887 7.48 12.81 10.07
N LEU A 888 7.42 14.09 10.42
CA LEU A 888 7.03 14.55 11.76
C LEU A 888 5.58 14.19 12.08
N SER A 889 4.69 14.22 11.09
CA SER A 889 3.28 13.82 11.26
C SER A 889 3.15 12.33 11.54
N ILE A 890 3.96 11.46 10.92
CA ILE A 890 3.96 10.01 11.21
C ILE A 890 4.34 9.77 12.67
N PHE A 891 5.43 10.40 13.15
CA PHE A 891 5.85 10.30 14.55
C PHE A 891 4.81 10.87 15.52
N GLY A 892 4.22 12.03 15.21
CA GLY A 892 3.18 12.61 16.06
C GLY A 892 1.92 11.74 16.12
N THR A 893 1.52 11.18 14.98
CA THR A 893 0.26 10.43 14.84
C THR A 893 0.33 9.06 15.50
N VAL A 894 1.39 8.31 15.22
CA VAL A 894 1.51 6.92 15.66
C VAL A 894 2.38 6.80 16.91
N GLY A 895 3.45 7.59 16.97
CA GLY A 895 4.35 7.62 18.11
C GLY A 895 3.74 8.24 19.37
N GLY A 896 2.87 9.24 19.24
CA GLY A 896 2.16 9.87 20.37
C GLY A 896 1.41 8.85 21.26
N PRO A 897 0.50 8.03 20.70
CA PRO A 897 -0.15 6.94 21.43
C PRO A 897 0.83 5.94 22.06
N LEU A 898 1.89 5.55 21.35
CA LEU A 898 2.91 4.64 21.90
C LEU A 898 3.62 5.27 23.10
N LEU A 899 4.02 6.54 23.02
CA LEU A 899 4.60 7.27 24.15
C LEU A 899 3.66 7.32 25.35
N GLY A 900 2.36 7.59 25.12
CA GLY A 900 1.35 7.57 26.17
C GLY A 900 1.28 6.23 26.92
N VAL A 901 1.42 5.12 26.19
CA VAL A 901 1.42 3.76 26.77
C VAL A 901 2.66 3.50 27.62
N PHE A 902 3.85 3.87 27.13
CA PHE A 902 5.09 3.71 27.89
C PHE A 902 5.12 4.61 29.12
N PHE A 903 4.75 5.88 28.98
CA PHE A 903 4.67 6.83 30.09
C PHE A 903 3.73 6.30 31.19
N SER A 904 2.54 5.87 30.80
CA SER A 904 1.55 5.27 31.71
C SER A 904 2.09 4.02 32.41
N GLY A 905 2.76 3.13 31.68
CA GLY A 905 3.38 1.94 32.26
C GLY A 905 4.45 2.27 33.30
N MET A 906 5.29 3.27 33.02
CA MET A 906 6.46 3.62 33.81
C MET A 906 6.14 4.43 35.05
N PHE A 907 5.23 5.39 34.93
CA PHE A 907 5.02 6.41 35.97
C PHE A 907 3.65 6.34 36.64
N LEU A 908 2.69 5.61 36.06
CA LEU A 908 1.32 5.49 36.59
C LEU A 908 1.05 4.04 37.06
N PRO A 909 1.42 3.69 38.31
CA PRO A 909 1.35 2.31 38.80
C PRO A 909 -0.08 1.76 38.92
N PHE A 910 -1.08 2.63 39.01
CA PHE A 910 -2.49 2.25 39.17
C PHE A 910 -3.17 1.81 37.87
N ILE A 911 -2.53 1.97 36.71
CA ILE A 911 -3.13 1.61 35.41
C ILE A 911 -3.06 0.09 35.17
N ASN A 912 -4.15 -0.48 34.67
CA ASN A 912 -4.27 -1.90 34.30
C ASN A 912 -4.20 -2.12 32.76
N SER A 913 -4.13 -3.39 32.36
CA SER A 913 -3.95 -3.77 30.95
C SER A 913 -5.16 -3.50 30.05
N LEU A 914 -6.38 -3.46 30.59
CA LEU A 914 -7.57 -3.16 29.79
C LEU A 914 -7.63 -1.66 29.47
N ASP A 915 -7.47 -0.83 30.50
CA ASP A 915 -7.52 0.62 30.39
C ASP A 915 -6.49 1.12 29.37
N ILE A 916 -5.26 0.60 29.44
CA ILE A 916 -4.19 1.02 28.55
C ILE A 916 -4.42 0.55 27.10
N GLY A 917 -5.06 -0.60 26.90
CA GLY A 917 -5.43 -1.09 25.58
C GLY A 917 -6.48 -0.20 24.91
N ILE A 918 -7.51 0.21 25.67
CA ILE A 918 -8.54 1.15 25.20
C ILE A 918 -7.93 2.52 24.91
N ALA A 919 -7.08 3.03 25.82
CA ALA A 919 -6.41 4.32 25.65
C ALA A 919 -5.52 4.34 24.40
N MET A 920 -4.78 3.26 24.12
CA MET A 920 -3.93 3.18 22.93
C MET A 920 -4.75 3.21 21.63
N LEU A 921 -5.86 2.47 21.56
CA LEU A 921 -6.74 2.46 20.38
C LEU A 921 -7.47 3.80 20.20
N GLY A 922 -7.99 4.39 21.28
CA GLY A 922 -8.65 5.69 21.25
C GLY A 922 -7.69 6.81 20.86
N GLY A 923 -6.46 6.78 21.42
CA GLY A 923 -5.38 7.70 21.06
C GLY A 923 -5.02 7.60 19.58
N LEU A 924 -4.77 6.39 19.09
CA LEU A 924 -4.43 6.15 17.68
C LEU A 924 -5.56 6.54 16.72
N ALA A 925 -6.81 6.25 17.06
CA ALA A 925 -7.96 6.65 16.23
C ALA A 925 -8.09 8.18 16.15
N SER A 926 -7.92 8.86 17.29
CA SER A 926 -8.02 10.33 17.35
C SER A 926 -6.90 11.01 16.56
N THR A 927 -5.66 10.54 16.71
CA THR A 927 -4.53 11.11 15.98
C THR A 927 -4.58 10.77 14.48
N LEU A 928 -4.97 9.55 14.10
CA LEU A 928 -5.16 9.18 12.69
C LEU A 928 -6.27 10.01 12.05
N TRP A 929 -7.36 10.27 12.76
CA TRP A 929 -8.42 11.17 12.30
C TRP A 929 -7.90 12.58 12.00
N LEU A 930 -7.10 13.14 12.90
CA LEU A 930 -6.47 14.46 12.69
C LEU A 930 -5.52 14.44 11.49
N ALA A 931 -4.63 13.45 11.41
CA ALA A 931 -3.63 13.36 10.35
C ALA A 931 -4.28 13.14 8.96
N LEU A 932 -5.15 12.15 8.83
CA LEU A 932 -5.87 11.90 7.58
C LEU A 932 -6.79 13.05 7.22
N GLY A 933 -7.43 13.68 8.21
CA GLY A 933 -8.24 14.88 8.03
C GLY A 933 -7.46 16.02 7.38
N THR A 934 -6.24 16.31 7.86
CA THR A 934 -5.40 17.36 7.25
C THR A 934 -5.02 17.07 5.79
N VAL A 935 -4.75 15.80 5.46
CA VAL A 935 -4.43 15.38 4.09
C VAL A 935 -5.65 15.46 3.18
N ILE A 936 -6.81 14.99 3.66
CA ILE A 936 -8.06 14.98 2.88
C ILE A 936 -8.59 16.40 2.65
N VAL A 937 -8.51 17.27 3.65
CA VAL A 937 -8.94 18.67 3.56
C VAL A 937 -7.96 19.52 2.74
N GLY A 938 -6.71 19.07 2.58
CA GLY A 938 -5.71 19.77 1.78
C GLY A 938 -5.26 21.08 2.42
N VAL A 939 -5.05 21.10 3.74
CA VAL A 939 -4.61 22.31 4.46
C VAL A 939 -3.19 22.69 4.01
N VAL A 940 -3.10 23.71 3.17
CA VAL A 940 -1.81 24.24 2.68
C VAL A 940 -1.24 25.23 3.70
N PRO A 941 0.03 25.07 4.14
CA PRO A 941 0.63 26.03 5.06
C PRO A 941 0.79 27.39 4.39
N TYR A 942 0.57 28.46 5.18
CA TYR A 942 0.87 29.82 4.73
C TYR A 942 2.37 29.98 4.53
N LEU A 943 2.80 30.20 3.29
CA LEU A 943 4.19 30.46 2.94
C LEU A 943 4.51 31.94 3.17
N LEU A 944 5.71 32.24 3.67
CA LEU A 944 6.20 33.61 3.73
C LEU A 944 6.38 34.16 2.30
N PRO A 945 6.24 35.49 2.09
CA PRO A 945 6.31 36.09 0.76
C PRO A 945 7.63 35.75 0.05
N LEU A 946 7.50 35.34 -1.22
CA LEU A 946 8.58 35.11 -2.19
C LEU A 946 8.23 35.90 -3.45
N SER A 947 9.23 36.29 -4.23
CA SER A 947 9.02 37.08 -5.45
C SER A 947 9.73 36.46 -6.67
N THR A 948 9.31 36.91 -7.86
CA THR A 948 10.01 36.70 -9.13
C THR A 948 10.56 38.02 -9.70
N SER A 949 10.37 39.14 -8.99
CA SER A 949 10.77 40.49 -9.44
C SER A 949 12.28 40.66 -9.62
N GLY A 950 13.10 39.91 -8.89
CA GLY A 950 14.56 40.01 -8.91
C GLY A 950 15.24 39.13 -9.97
N CYS A 951 14.49 38.40 -10.80
CA CYS A 951 15.06 37.45 -11.76
C CYS A 951 15.88 38.09 -12.90
N HIS A 952 15.85 39.42 -13.06
CA HIS A 952 16.54 40.15 -14.14
C HIS A 952 17.70 41.04 -13.68
N ILE A 953 18.11 41.01 -12.40
CA ILE A 953 19.10 41.99 -11.88
C ILE A 953 20.48 41.33 -11.69
N ASN A 954 21.44 41.69 -12.56
CA ASN A 954 22.87 41.45 -12.36
C ASN A 954 23.49 42.67 -11.63
N GLY A 955 23.33 42.75 -10.31
CA GLY A 955 23.84 43.85 -9.47
C GLY A 955 23.53 43.65 -7.98
N THR A 956 24.03 44.55 -7.12
CA THR A 956 23.75 44.56 -5.67
C THR A 956 22.24 44.54 -5.42
N ARG A 957 21.77 43.53 -4.68
CA ARG A 957 20.34 43.27 -4.51
C ARG A 957 19.72 44.25 -3.51
N PRO A 958 18.64 44.95 -3.86
CA PRO A 958 17.91 45.77 -2.89
C PRO A 958 17.27 44.88 -1.81
N LEU A 959 16.96 45.47 -0.64
CA LEU A 959 16.25 44.75 0.42
C LEU A 959 14.84 44.35 -0.07
N PRO A 960 14.35 43.14 0.29
CA PRO A 960 13.06 42.65 -0.17
C PRO A 960 11.94 43.53 0.38
N ASN A 961 11.07 44.03 -0.50
CA ASN A 961 9.95 44.88 -0.11
C ASN A 961 8.79 44.02 0.42
N VAL A 962 8.75 43.79 1.74
CA VAL A 962 7.79 42.86 2.38
C VAL A 962 6.66 43.63 3.07
N THR A 963 5.41 43.38 2.68
CA THR A 963 4.22 43.85 3.41
C THR A 963 3.97 42.96 4.62
N ILE A 964 4.03 43.54 5.83
CA ILE A 964 3.80 42.83 7.09
C ILE A 964 2.31 42.47 7.20
N PRO A 965 1.94 41.18 7.29
CA PRO A 965 0.55 40.76 7.52
C PRO A 965 -0.03 41.39 8.79
N ASP A 966 -1.31 41.77 8.79
CA ASP A 966 -1.94 42.53 9.89
C ASP A 966 -1.72 41.90 11.27
N TRP A 967 -1.70 40.57 11.35
CA TRP A 967 -1.48 39.84 12.62
C TRP A 967 -0.03 39.89 13.14
N LYS A 968 0.97 40.25 12.32
CA LYS A 968 2.37 40.43 12.71
C LYS A 968 2.73 41.88 13.08
N ARG A 969 1.87 42.85 12.78
CA ARG A 969 2.21 44.29 12.84
C ARG A 969 2.63 44.79 14.24
N ASN A 970 2.25 44.08 15.32
CA ASN A 970 2.55 44.45 16.70
C ASN A 970 3.69 43.66 17.37
N HIS A 971 4.34 42.72 16.67
CA HIS A 971 5.30 41.79 17.28
C HIS A 971 6.67 41.71 16.58
N VAL A 972 6.86 42.39 15.44
CA VAL A 972 8.13 42.37 14.71
C VAL A 972 9.11 43.40 15.26
N PHE A 973 10.25 42.95 15.80
CA PHE A 973 11.36 43.81 16.18
C PHE A 973 12.23 44.11 14.95
N ILE A 974 12.18 45.35 14.44
CA ILE A 974 13.05 45.81 13.34
C ILE A 974 14.18 46.65 13.95
N PRO A 975 15.47 46.27 13.81
CA PRO A 975 16.59 47.06 14.33
C PRO A 975 16.57 48.49 13.80
N HIS A 976 16.90 49.47 14.66
CA HIS A 976 16.75 50.91 14.39
C HIS A 976 17.55 51.47 13.19
N GLY A 977 18.43 50.69 12.57
CA GLY A 977 19.24 51.09 11.40
C GLY A 977 18.68 50.66 10.03
N TYR A 978 17.55 49.97 9.97
CA TYR A 978 17.02 49.33 8.74
C TYR A 978 15.56 49.71 8.43
N LYS A 979 15.08 50.85 8.94
CA LYS A 979 13.73 51.37 8.71
C LYS A 979 13.63 52.30 7.52
#